data_AF-A0A9P5YE73-F1
#
_entry.id   AF-A0A9P5YE73-F1
#
_cell.length_a   1.000
_cell.length_b   1.000
_cell.length_c   1.000
_cell.angle_alpha   90.00
_cell.angle_beta   90.00
_cell.angle_gamma   90.00
#
_symmetry.space_group_name_H-M   'P 1'
#
loop_
_entity.id
_entity.type
_entity.pdbx_description
1 polymer ?
#
loop_
_entity_poly.entity_id
_entity_poly.type
_entity_poly.pdbx_seq_one_letter_code
_entity_poly.pdbx_strand_id
1 'polypeptide(L)'
;MAETMGSMSLSAVEYIVQMVDFNNCIGEYPQVFRIFFHNLQSTPPTRCVSDGDKLKTLLGAKSFQGVTLAHYRLLARHKDHPHRNRSYLAHCLTNYWPSIWKWIEYLYAVDPRVFSSLNIPIDTAGLRTMIIRLIGDITLGGPTTFGGTIKATPGVLPVLTDIWAKVSKKGVLEGRDVVEFSITTMIIYNLIEFDPSRVQTFVDTLGGEISRVATLMLNHTQRALNNAFEPGALHEGQTGLVLVSLLIGLLPGLHHALLSQNSMVLITRAFGKISTTHHGPLEPTTEGISRLRLTPFPAGDVARQSEDFSLSTLACLSFFTQASIASGGFTWIIQAIRSGFIPAMIRSASTGDSEIDDMLELTMGVLQQYLVYRSVLRALSKALQDPIISALESNLSQDTKVWRAWVKFRQAFGEFLVMKESFDIGGEHVQRCSSARCSKIEDDASFKLCSNCQEACYCSPSCQRYDWKYEGHREACASLAKDRADGISPPISPRDLAFFHFVAINGITSYRGAIFQLRDEYFASLHYPTAGRSFIILIDYSNGPLQLSVSTQNEPPKYSQYKATRHYSHLFSTVVARPLSYSAVVDVHIVVPYGSEPVYISYPSDMANALYGQMERQTQGIGPTTMHPQSNQDSAQNGKVG
;
A
#
# COMPACT_ATOMS: atom_id res chain seq x y z
N MET A 1 49.34 30.51 -13.89
CA MET A 1 50.05 30.21 -12.62
C MET A 1 49.79 28.78 -12.15
N ALA A 2 48.54 28.31 -12.03
CA ALA A 2 48.28 26.91 -11.66
C ALA A 2 48.73 25.88 -12.71
N GLU A 3 48.51 26.15 -14.01
CA GLU A 3 48.94 25.26 -15.11
C GLU A 3 50.47 25.13 -15.26
N THR A 4 51.26 26.05 -14.68
CA THR A 4 52.73 26.02 -14.74
C THR A 4 53.38 25.24 -13.59
N MET A 5 52.63 24.81 -12.58
CA MET A 5 53.16 24.07 -11.42
C MET A 5 52.68 22.61 -11.51
N GLY A 6 53.51 21.73 -12.07
CA GLY A 6 53.20 20.31 -12.35
C GLY A 6 52.74 19.44 -11.16
N SER A 7 52.65 20.00 -9.95
CA SER A 7 51.91 19.45 -8.82
C SER A 7 51.40 20.60 -7.96
N MET A 8 50.08 20.77 -7.84
CA MET A 8 49.50 21.79 -6.98
C MET A 8 49.58 21.40 -5.51
N SER A 9 49.94 22.35 -4.64
CA SER A 9 49.91 22.16 -3.18
C SER A 9 48.46 22.05 -2.68
N LEU A 10 48.27 21.37 -1.54
CA LEU A 10 46.98 21.28 -0.86
C LEU A 10 46.37 22.67 -0.58
N SER A 11 47.20 23.61 -0.11
CA SER A 11 46.79 25.00 0.15
C SER A 11 46.22 25.70 -1.08
N ALA A 12 46.75 25.41 -2.27
CA ALA A 12 46.25 26.00 -3.51
C ALA A 12 44.89 25.42 -3.90
N VAL A 13 44.69 24.10 -3.73
CA VAL A 13 43.38 23.47 -3.98
C VAL A 13 42.33 23.99 -2.99
N GLU A 14 42.68 24.09 -1.70
CA GLU A 14 41.78 24.64 -0.68
C GLU A 14 41.37 26.08 -0.96
N TYR A 15 42.33 26.92 -1.37
CA TYR A 15 42.04 28.29 -1.77
C TYR A 15 41.07 28.36 -2.94
N ILE A 16 41.23 27.50 -3.95
CA ILE A 16 40.29 27.45 -5.09
C ILE A 16 38.91 26.98 -4.63
N VAL A 17 38.81 25.96 -3.77
CA VAL A 17 37.52 25.52 -3.22
C VAL A 17 36.81 26.65 -2.47
N GLN A 18 37.53 27.38 -1.61
CA GLN A 18 37.00 28.55 -0.92
C GLN A 18 36.55 29.63 -1.91
N MET A 19 37.31 29.83 -2.99
CA MET A 19 36.96 30.80 -4.02
C MET A 19 35.71 30.43 -4.80
N VAL A 20 35.52 29.15 -5.14
CA VAL A 20 34.28 28.65 -5.74
C VAL A 20 33.10 28.81 -4.77
N ASP A 21 33.33 28.67 -3.47
CA ASP A 21 32.28 28.84 -2.46
C ASP A 21 31.84 30.29 -2.32
N PHE A 22 32.81 31.20 -2.29
CA PHE A 22 32.56 32.64 -2.14
C PHE A 22 32.04 33.29 -3.42
N ASN A 23 32.48 32.82 -4.59
CA ASN A 23 32.14 33.42 -5.89
C ASN A 23 31.64 32.37 -6.88
N ASN A 24 30.31 32.36 -7.08
CA ASN A 24 29.62 31.46 -7.99
C ASN A 24 30.17 31.47 -9.43
N CYS A 25 30.72 32.60 -9.92
CA CYS A 25 31.30 32.68 -11.27
C CYS A 25 32.54 31.79 -11.43
N ILE A 26 33.31 31.59 -10.37
CA ILE A 26 34.61 30.89 -10.44
C ILE A 26 34.39 29.42 -10.79
N GLY A 27 33.29 28.82 -10.32
CA GLY A 27 32.91 27.45 -10.65
C GLY A 27 32.57 27.22 -12.12
N GLU A 28 32.44 28.26 -12.94
CA GLU A 28 32.12 28.12 -14.37
C GLU A 28 33.37 27.98 -15.26
N TYR A 29 34.55 28.31 -14.74
CA TYR A 29 35.78 28.34 -15.52
C TYR A 29 36.30 26.91 -15.77
N PRO A 30 36.48 26.50 -17.04
CA PRO A 30 37.02 25.19 -17.40
C PRO A 30 38.33 24.83 -16.69
N GLN A 31 39.17 25.82 -16.41
CA GLN A 31 40.47 25.68 -15.75
C GLN A 31 40.32 25.18 -14.31
N VAL A 32 39.29 25.63 -13.60
CA VAL A 32 39.00 25.20 -12.22
C VAL A 32 38.65 23.71 -12.19
N PHE A 33 37.82 23.27 -13.13
CA PHE A 33 37.50 21.84 -13.29
C PHE A 33 38.72 21.00 -13.66
N ARG A 34 39.57 21.48 -14.57
CA ARG A 34 40.81 20.77 -14.94
C ARG A 34 41.69 20.49 -13.72
N ILE A 35 41.82 21.45 -12.81
CA ILE A 35 42.59 21.29 -11.57
C ILE A 35 42.01 20.18 -10.71
N PHE A 36 40.70 20.22 -10.44
CA PHE A 36 40.08 19.19 -9.61
C PHE A 36 40.11 17.81 -10.26
N PHE A 37 39.81 17.71 -11.55
CA PHE A 37 39.83 16.43 -12.27
C PHE A 37 41.24 15.86 -12.39
N HIS A 38 42.27 16.69 -12.57
CA HIS A 38 43.67 16.24 -12.58
C HIS A 38 44.05 15.52 -11.28
N ASN A 39 43.66 16.08 -10.12
CA ASN A 39 43.90 15.43 -8.84
C ASN A 39 43.12 14.12 -8.69
N LEU A 40 41.87 14.09 -9.18
CA LEU A 40 41.01 12.91 -9.13
C LEU A 40 41.42 11.81 -10.10
N GLN A 41 42.16 12.10 -11.17
CA GLN A 41 42.73 11.08 -12.05
C GLN A 41 43.79 10.22 -11.35
N SER A 42 44.41 10.73 -10.28
CA SER A 42 45.33 9.94 -9.48
C SER A 42 44.58 8.80 -8.79
N THR A 43 45.15 7.60 -8.77
CA THR A 43 44.50 6.44 -8.11
C THR A 43 44.50 6.65 -6.59
N PRO A 44 43.37 6.53 -5.88
CA PRO A 44 43.37 6.65 -4.41
C PRO A 44 44.31 5.62 -3.77
N PRO A 45 44.95 5.93 -2.63
CA PRO A 45 45.83 4.98 -1.95
C PRO A 45 45.00 3.79 -1.41
N THR A 46 45.60 2.60 -1.35
CA THR A 46 44.89 1.41 -0.81
C THR A 46 44.64 1.53 0.69
N ARG A 47 45.54 2.18 1.43
CA ARG A 47 45.42 2.47 2.87
C ARG A 47 46.03 3.84 3.15
N CYS A 48 45.46 4.58 4.08
CA CYS A 48 45.96 5.89 4.50
C CYS A 48 46.98 5.73 5.64
N VAL A 49 48.21 5.31 5.33
CA VAL A 49 49.23 5.00 6.34
C VAL A 49 50.36 6.03 6.34
N SER A 50 50.95 6.29 5.17
CA SER A 50 52.08 7.23 5.05
C SER A 50 51.60 8.68 4.98
N ASP A 51 52.47 9.64 5.30
CA ASP A 51 52.14 11.06 5.14
C ASP A 51 51.88 11.45 3.67
N GLY A 52 52.46 10.71 2.72
CA GLY A 52 52.13 10.81 1.31
C GLY A 52 50.69 10.37 1.00
N ASP A 53 50.24 9.23 1.56
CA ASP A 53 48.86 8.75 1.39
C ASP A 53 47.84 9.71 2.01
N LYS A 54 48.19 10.28 3.16
CA LYS A 54 47.41 11.31 3.85
C LYS A 54 47.25 12.56 2.99
N LEU A 55 48.37 13.11 2.47
CA LEU A 55 48.35 14.27 1.58
C LEU A 55 47.55 13.99 0.29
N LYS A 56 47.72 12.80 -0.29
CA LYS A 56 46.97 12.39 -1.48
C LYS A 56 45.47 12.26 -1.20
N THR A 57 45.11 11.69 -0.05
CA THR A 57 43.71 11.60 0.42
C THR A 57 43.10 12.99 0.61
N LEU A 58 43.84 13.90 1.24
CA LEU A 58 43.45 15.30 1.43
C LEU A 58 43.20 16.00 0.10
N LEU A 59 44.14 15.90 -0.84
CA LEU A 59 44.04 16.48 -2.18
C LEU A 59 42.84 15.91 -2.95
N GLY A 60 42.63 14.60 -2.91
CA GLY A 60 41.49 13.94 -3.53
C GLY A 60 40.16 14.39 -2.93
N ALA A 61 40.04 14.42 -1.60
CA ALA A 61 38.84 14.85 -0.89
C ALA A 61 38.49 16.33 -1.18
N LYS A 62 39.49 17.23 -1.15
CA LYS A 62 39.28 18.65 -1.48
C LYS A 62 38.95 18.88 -2.94
N SER A 63 39.56 18.11 -3.84
CA SER A 63 39.23 18.18 -5.27
C SER A 63 37.81 17.67 -5.53
N PHE A 64 37.39 16.59 -4.86
CA PHE A 64 36.01 16.11 -4.91
C PHE A 64 35.02 17.16 -4.39
N GLN A 65 35.31 17.78 -3.24
CA GLN A 65 34.52 18.90 -2.70
C GLN A 65 34.41 20.04 -3.72
N GLY A 66 35.53 20.40 -4.37
CA GLY A 66 35.58 21.40 -5.43
C GLY A 66 34.67 21.08 -6.61
N VAL A 67 34.69 19.83 -7.10
CA VAL A 67 33.81 19.37 -8.19
C VAL A 67 32.34 19.49 -7.79
N THR A 68 31.97 18.95 -6.62
CA THR A 68 30.57 18.98 -6.15
C THR A 68 30.07 20.41 -5.97
N LEU A 69 30.89 21.28 -5.38
CA LEU A 69 30.54 22.67 -5.17
C LEU A 69 30.41 23.44 -6.48
N ALA A 70 31.37 23.29 -7.40
CA ALA A 70 31.32 23.93 -8.71
C ALA A 70 30.09 23.47 -9.51
N HIS A 71 29.77 22.17 -9.47
CA HIS A 71 28.56 21.63 -10.07
C HIS A 71 27.28 22.24 -9.47
N TYR A 72 27.18 22.30 -8.15
CA TYR A 72 26.04 22.89 -7.45
C TYR A 72 25.86 24.38 -7.79
N ARG A 73 26.94 25.18 -7.83
CA ARG A 73 26.88 26.60 -8.18
C ARG A 73 26.41 26.83 -9.62
N LEU A 74 26.85 25.98 -10.55
CA LEU A 74 26.38 26.00 -11.93
C LEU A 74 24.87 25.75 -12.01
N LEU A 75 24.36 24.73 -11.32
CA LEU A 75 22.92 24.44 -11.29
C LEU A 75 22.11 25.60 -10.69
N ALA A 76 22.61 26.25 -9.63
CA ALA A 76 21.93 27.36 -8.99
C ALA A 76 21.77 28.59 -9.92
N ARG A 77 22.76 28.87 -10.77
CA ARG A 77 22.74 30.00 -11.72
C ARG A 77 21.94 29.76 -12.99
N HIS A 78 21.75 28.50 -13.38
CA HIS A 78 21.10 28.15 -14.64
C HIS A 78 19.61 28.52 -14.72
N LYS A 79 19.00 29.01 -13.64
CA LYS A 79 17.65 29.61 -13.69
C LYS A 79 17.59 30.85 -14.59
N ASP A 80 18.71 31.54 -14.80
CA ASP A 80 18.75 32.78 -15.59
C ASP A 80 19.30 32.58 -17.02
N HIS A 81 20.12 31.54 -17.28
CA HIS A 81 20.79 31.32 -18.58
C HIS A 81 21.00 29.82 -18.93
N PRO A 82 20.12 29.21 -19.75
CA PRO A 82 20.01 27.74 -19.84
C PRO A 82 21.02 26.97 -20.73
N HIS A 83 21.81 27.57 -21.64
CA HIS A 83 22.35 26.80 -22.76
C HIS A 83 23.88 26.65 -22.94
N ARG A 84 24.74 27.48 -22.35
CA ARG A 84 26.17 27.47 -22.75
C ARG A 84 27.12 26.57 -21.95
N ASN A 85 26.95 26.42 -20.63
CA ASN A 85 27.96 25.77 -19.77
C ASN A 85 27.62 24.32 -19.35
N ARG A 86 26.38 23.86 -19.58
CA ARG A 86 25.94 22.50 -19.19
C ARG A 86 26.62 21.39 -20.00
N SER A 87 26.86 21.62 -21.29
CA SER A 87 27.47 20.62 -22.19
C SER A 87 28.92 20.34 -21.82
N TYR A 88 29.71 21.36 -21.50
CA TYR A 88 31.11 21.20 -21.12
C TYR A 88 31.26 20.47 -19.79
N LEU A 89 30.50 20.86 -18.76
CA LEU A 89 30.56 20.17 -17.47
C LEU A 89 30.06 18.73 -17.57
N ALA A 90 28.94 18.50 -18.25
CA ALA A 90 28.43 17.14 -18.45
C ALA A 90 29.44 16.27 -19.19
N HIS A 91 30.11 16.82 -20.22
CA HIS A 91 31.19 16.14 -20.93
C HIS A 91 32.36 15.81 -20.01
N CYS A 92 32.82 16.75 -19.18
CA CYS A 92 33.88 16.50 -18.22
C CYS A 92 33.48 15.44 -17.20
N LEU A 93 32.33 15.60 -16.54
CA LEU A 93 31.86 14.65 -15.53
C LEU A 93 31.73 13.24 -16.15
N THR A 94 31.24 13.13 -17.38
CA THR A 94 31.17 11.84 -18.10
C THR A 94 32.57 11.22 -18.30
N ASN A 95 33.52 11.99 -18.82
CA ASN A 95 34.87 11.51 -19.12
C ASN A 95 35.66 11.14 -17.85
N TYR A 96 35.47 11.90 -16.77
CA TYR A 96 36.20 11.72 -15.52
C TYR A 96 35.44 10.82 -14.52
N TRP A 97 34.20 10.42 -14.81
CA TRP A 97 33.36 9.63 -13.90
C TRP A 97 34.04 8.38 -13.34
N PRO A 98 34.76 7.54 -14.13
CA PRO A 98 35.46 6.38 -13.57
C PRO A 98 36.49 6.74 -12.50
N SER A 99 37.13 7.90 -12.61
CA SER A 99 38.10 8.38 -11.63
C SER A 99 37.39 8.99 -10.41
N ILE A 100 36.35 9.78 -10.63
CA ILE A 100 35.50 10.34 -9.56
C ILE A 100 34.91 9.21 -8.73
N TRP A 101 34.38 8.17 -9.37
CA TRP A 101 33.77 7.03 -8.70
C TRP A 101 34.76 6.25 -7.83
N LYS A 102 35.98 5.97 -8.33
CA LYS A 102 37.05 5.36 -7.51
C LYS A 102 37.35 6.17 -6.24
N TRP A 103 37.34 7.50 -6.35
CA TRP A 103 37.51 8.38 -5.19
C TRP A 103 36.29 8.36 -4.25
N ILE A 104 35.07 8.30 -4.77
CA ILE A 104 33.86 8.14 -3.95
C ILE A 104 33.94 6.83 -3.16
N GLU A 105 34.25 5.71 -3.81
CA GLU A 105 34.41 4.40 -3.15
C GLU A 105 35.48 4.43 -2.06
N TYR A 106 36.65 5.00 -2.37
CA TYR A 106 37.73 5.16 -1.40
C TYR A 106 37.32 6.03 -0.21
N LEU A 107 36.84 7.25 -0.46
CA LEU A 107 36.49 8.20 0.59
C LEU A 107 35.35 7.65 1.47
N TYR A 108 34.42 6.89 0.89
CA TYR A 108 33.34 6.24 1.62
C TYR A 108 33.83 5.09 2.51
N ALA A 109 34.82 4.31 2.03
CA ALA A 109 35.37 3.17 2.76
C ALA A 109 36.40 3.56 3.84
N VAL A 110 37.00 4.75 3.75
CA VAL A 110 37.99 5.23 4.73
C VAL A 110 37.36 5.40 6.11
N ASP A 111 38.07 4.92 7.14
CA ASP A 111 37.65 5.05 8.53
C ASP A 111 37.44 6.54 8.90
N PRO A 112 36.28 6.92 9.47
CA PRO A 112 35.99 8.27 9.96
C PRO A 112 37.12 8.90 10.79
N ARG A 113 37.84 8.09 11.58
CA ARG A 113 38.95 8.54 12.44
C ARG A 113 40.14 9.07 11.64
N VAL A 114 40.33 8.59 10.41
CA VAL A 114 41.36 9.11 9.51
C VAL A 114 41.06 10.56 9.17
N PHE A 115 39.81 10.92 8.85
CA PHE A 115 39.41 12.31 8.58
C PHE A 115 39.67 13.22 9.79
N SER A 116 39.36 12.74 11.00
CA SER A 116 39.67 13.46 12.24
C SER A 116 41.16 13.66 12.44
N SER A 117 41.98 12.63 12.20
CA SER A 117 43.45 12.73 12.33
C SER A 117 44.11 13.69 11.34
N LEU A 118 43.43 13.95 10.22
CA LEU A 118 43.90 14.81 9.14
C LEU A 118 43.41 16.25 9.26
N ASN A 119 42.68 16.60 10.33
CA ASN A 119 42.00 17.90 10.48
C ASN A 119 41.19 18.28 9.24
N ILE A 120 40.62 17.30 8.54
CA ILE A 120 39.77 17.58 7.39
C ILE A 120 38.47 18.16 7.92
N PRO A 121 38.08 19.39 7.53
CA PRO A 121 36.82 20.00 7.97
C PRO A 121 35.58 19.36 7.31
N ILE A 122 35.72 18.14 6.81
CA ILE A 122 34.67 17.34 6.18
C ILE A 122 34.41 16.19 7.13
N ASP A 123 33.33 16.29 7.89
CA ASP A 123 32.85 15.17 8.67
C ASP A 123 32.23 14.11 7.75
N THR A 124 32.00 12.91 8.29
CA THR A 124 31.38 11.82 7.55
C THR A 124 30.02 12.21 6.96
N ALA A 125 29.26 13.06 7.64
CA ALA A 125 27.99 13.58 7.15
C ALA A 125 28.20 14.48 5.93
N GLY A 126 29.12 15.44 5.98
CA GLY A 126 29.44 16.32 4.86
C GLY A 126 29.90 15.56 3.62
N LEU A 127 30.72 14.51 3.79
CA LEU A 127 31.10 13.64 2.68
C LEU A 127 29.88 12.93 2.07
N ARG A 128 29.00 12.35 2.89
CA ARG A 128 27.75 11.73 2.39
C ARG A 128 26.89 12.74 1.64
N THR A 129 26.67 13.93 2.20
CA THR A 129 25.92 14.99 1.52
C THR A 129 26.52 15.30 0.15
N MET A 130 27.85 15.42 0.04
CA MET A 130 28.52 15.70 -1.24
C MET A 130 28.34 14.58 -2.26
N ILE A 131 28.45 13.33 -1.83
CA ILE A 131 28.22 12.15 -2.69
C ILE A 131 26.78 12.13 -3.19
N ILE A 132 25.82 12.26 -2.27
CA ILE A 132 24.38 12.23 -2.57
C ILE A 132 24.00 13.36 -3.52
N ARG A 133 24.47 14.58 -3.28
CA ARG A 133 24.15 15.73 -4.14
C ARG A 133 24.72 15.57 -5.53
N LEU A 134 26.00 15.21 -5.65
CA LEU A 134 26.62 15.03 -6.97
C LEU A 134 25.86 13.97 -7.77
N ILE A 135 25.62 12.79 -7.19
CA ILE A 135 24.91 11.70 -7.86
C ILE A 135 23.46 12.10 -8.15
N GLY A 136 22.76 12.70 -7.19
CA GLY A 136 21.36 13.12 -7.30
C GLY A 136 21.13 14.14 -8.39
N ASP A 137 21.92 15.21 -8.40
CA ASP A 137 21.79 16.28 -9.39
C ASP A 137 22.00 15.77 -10.83
N ILE A 138 22.91 14.82 -11.01
CA ILE A 138 23.18 14.21 -12.32
C ILE A 138 22.06 13.23 -12.72
N THR A 139 21.66 12.36 -11.80
CA THR A 139 20.68 11.30 -12.08
C THR A 139 19.25 11.82 -12.25
N LEU A 140 18.88 12.87 -11.50
CA LEU A 140 17.53 13.43 -11.47
C LEU A 140 17.34 14.64 -12.42
N GLY A 141 18.41 15.34 -12.81
CA GLY A 141 18.29 16.58 -13.60
C GLY A 141 19.33 16.80 -14.70
N GLY A 142 20.21 15.83 -14.95
CA GLY A 142 21.29 15.91 -15.93
C GLY A 142 20.90 15.49 -17.35
N PRO A 143 21.78 15.74 -18.36
CA PRO A 143 21.62 15.19 -19.70
C PRO A 143 21.51 13.66 -19.66
N THR A 144 20.58 13.11 -20.45
CA THR A 144 20.21 11.68 -20.42
C THR A 144 21.38 10.73 -20.60
N THR A 145 22.39 11.12 -21.38
CA THR A 145 23.59 10.30 -21.65
C THR A 145 24.46 10.07 -20.42
N PHE A 146 24.66 11.11 -19.60
CA PHE A 146 25.50 10.99 -18.41
C PHE A 146 24.76 10.32 -17.24
N GLY A 147 23.46 10.62 -17.10
CA GLY A 147 22.60 9.90 -16.16
C GLY A 147 22.64 8.39 -16.39
N GLY A 148 22.61 7.94 -17.66
CA GLY A 148 22.77 6.53 -18.02
C GLY A 148 24.12 5.93 -17.57
N THR A 149 25.21 6.69 -17.61
CA THR A 149 26.53 6.22 -17.16
C THR A 149 26.55 5.95 -15.65
N ILE A 150 26.03 6.89 -14.85
CA ILE A 150 25.92 6.70 -13.40
C ILE A 150 24.96 5.54 -13.09
N LYS A 151 23.80 5.51 -13.75
CA LYS A 151 22.83 4.42 -13.61
C LYS A 151 23.47 3.07 -13.95
N ALA A 152 24.35 2.99 -14.94
CA ALA A 152 25.06 1.74 -15.29
C ALA A 152 26.23 1.39 -14.36
N THR A 153 26.74 2.30 -13.54
CA THR A 153 27.98 2.10 -12.77
C THR A 153 27.80 1.10 -11.61
N PRO A 154 28.58 0.01 -11.55
CA PRO A 154 28.56 -0.93 -10.42
C PRO A 154 28.95 -0.25 -9.11
N GLY A 155 28.34 -0.65 -8.00
CA GLY A 155 28.65 -0.12 -6.67
C GLY A 155 27.89 1.15 -6.28
N VAL A 156 27.34 1.91 -7.24
CA VAL A 156 26.54 3.12 -6.95
C VAL A 156 25.34 2.79 -6.07
N LEU A 157 24.55 1.77 -6.45
CA LEU A 157 23.38 1.36 -5.68
C LEU A 157 23.76 0.87 -4.26
N PRO A 158 24.74 -0.04 -4.06
CA PRO A 158 25.20 -0.42 -2.72
C PRO A 158 25.61 0.77 -1.82
N VAL A 159 26.42 1.70 -2.33
CA VAL A 159 26.86 2.86 -1.53
C VAL A 159 25.66 3.72 -1.11
N LEU A 160 24.75 4.01 -2.04
CA LEU A 160 23.55 4.79 -1.74
C LEU A 160 22.61 4.07 -0.78
N THR A 161 22.47 2.75 -0.92
CA THR A 161 21.63 1.92 -0.06
C THR A 161 22.16 1.87 1.37
N ASP A 162 23.48 1.77 1.55
CA ASP A 162 24.10 1.84 2.88
C ASP A 162 23.98 3.24 3.50
N ILE A 163 24.16 4.30 2.70
CA ILE A 163 23.88 5.68 3.15
C ILE A 163 22.42 5.82 3.60
N TRP A 164 21.48 5.41 2.75
CA TRP A 164 20.05 5.44 3.02
C TRP A 164 19.75 4.71 4.34
N ALA A 165 20.20 3.47 4.50
CA ALA A 165 19.99 2.68 5.71
C ALA A 165 20.61 3.30 6.98
N LYS A 166 21.77 3.96 6.87
CA LYS A 166 22.39 4.67 8.00
C LYS A 166 21.54 5.87 8.43
N VAL A 167 20.97 6.62 7.47
CA VAL A 167 20.06 7.73 7.74
C VAL A 167 18.72 7.21 8.31
N SER A 168 18.24 6.07 7.83
CA SER A 168 17.04 5.39 8.34
C SER A 168 17.12 4.97 9.80
N LYS A 169 18.32 4.63 10.29
CA LYS A 169 18.52 4.17 11.67
C LYS A 169 18.58 5.31 12.69
N LYS A 170 18.71 6.56 12.25
CA LYS A 170 18.70 7.72 13.17
C LYS A 170 17.31 7.91 13.77
N GLY A 171 17.23 8.15 15.08
CA GLY A 171 15.93 8.36 15.75
C GLY A 171 15.25 9.67 15.33
N VAL A 172 16.01 10.76 15.31
CA VAL A 172 15.58 12.09 14.87
C VAL A 172 16.45 12.49 13.69
N LEU A 173 15.83 12.96 12.61
CA LEU A 173 16.53 13.56 11.50
C LEU A 173 16.61 15.07 11.72
N GLU A 174 17.81 15.63 11.65
CA GLU A 174 17.98 17.08 11.57
C GLU A 174 17.95 17.51 10.09
N GLY A 175 17.71 18.79 9.79
CA GLY A 175 17.39 19.25 8.42
C GLY A 175 18.28 18.72 7.28
N ARG A 176 19.59 18.49 7.52
CA ARG A 176 20.49 17.84 6.54
C ARG A 176 20.10 16.38 6.26
N ASP A 177 19.79 15.61 7.30
CA ASP A 177 19.48 14.20 7.20
C ASP A 177 18.18 13.95 6.42
N VAL A 178 17.19 14.84 6.56
CA VAL A 178 15.93 14.78 5.80
C VAL A 178 16.21 14.91 4.29
N VAL A 179 17.04 15.87 3.90
CA VAL A 179 17.43 16.08 2.51
C VAL A 179 18.27 14.90 1.98
N GLU A 180 19.21 14.39 2.78
CA GLU A 180 19.98 13.19 2.43
C GLU A 180 19.06 12.00 2.17
N PHE A 181 18.05 11.79 3.02
CA PHE A 181 17.09 10.71 2.87
C PHE A 181 16.26 10.84 1.60
N SER A 182 15.63 11.99 1.37
CA SER A 182 14.73 12.17 0.22
C SER A 182 15.49 12.02 -1.09
N ILE A 183 16.68 12.62 -1.19
CA ILE A 183 17.49 12.49 -2.40
C ILE A 183 17.96 11.05 -2.59
N THR A 184 18.48 10.38 -1.54
CA THR A 184 18.90 8.97 -1.69
C THR A 184 17.75 8.05 -2.08
N THR A 185 16.57 8.24 -1.50
CA THR A 185 15.35 7.49 -1.83
C THR A 185 14.99 7.66 -3.31
N MET A 186 14.99 8.89 -3.81
CA MET A 186 14.70 9.19 -5.22
C MET A 186 15.76 8.63 -6.18
N ILE A 187 17.05 8.69 -5.81
CA ILE A 187 18.10 8.08 -6.64
C ILE A 187 17.94 6.56 -6.67
N ILE A 188 17.70 5.92 -5.52
CA ILE A 188 17.49 4.47 -5.43
C ILE A 188 16.29 4.06 -6.28
N TYR A 189 15.16 4.78 -6.16
CA TYR A 189 13.99 4.60 -7.02
C TYR A 189 14.39 4.64 -8.50
N ASN A 190 15.08 5.71 -8.94
CA ASN A 190 15.49 5.90 -10.33
C ASN A 190 16.49 4.84 -10.85
N LEU A 191 17.32 4.30 -9.98
CA LEU A 191 18.29 3.25 -10.31
C LEU A 191 17.59 1.90 -10.50
N ILE A 192 16.62 1.59 -9.64
CA ILE A 192 15.87 0.33 -9.68
C ILE A 192 14.84 0.36 -10.80
N GLU A 193 14.16 1.49 -11.02
CA GLU A 193 13.26 1.67 -12.16
C GLU A 193 13.99 1.54 -13.50
N PHE A 194 15.22 2.07 -13.60
CA PHE A 194 16.05 1.96 -14.80
C PHE A 194 16.50 0.51 -15.07
N ASP A 195 16.81 -0.25 -14.02
CA ASP A 195 17.27 -1.63 -14.12
C ASP A 195 16.69 -2.45 -12.94
N PRO A 196 15.48 -3.03 -13.12
CA PRO A 196 14.79 -3.77 -12.07
C PRO A 196 15.58 -4.98 -11.55
N SER A 197 16.54 -5.52 -12.32
CA SER A 197 17.39 -6.64 -11.88
C SER A 197 18.25 -6.29 -10.65
N ARG A 198 18.47 -5.00 -10.40
CA ARG A 198 19.26 -4.48 -9.28
C ARG A 198 18.55 -4.53 -7.94
N VAL A 199 17.27 -4.85 -7.93
CA VAL A 199 16.47 -4.93 -6.70
C VAL A 199 17.08 -5.92 -5.70
N GLN A 200 17.67 -7.02 -6.19
CA GLN A 200 18.37 -7.98 -5.33
C GLN A 200 19.63 -7.38 -4.71
N THR A 201 20.41 -6.59 -5.46
CA THR A 201 21.59 -5.88 -4.92
C THR A 201 21.21 -4.90 -3.81
N PHE A 202 20.06 -4.23 -3.93
CA PHE A 202 19.52 -3.39 -2.86
C PHE A 202 19.21 -4.22 -1.60
N VAL A 203 18.55 -5.37 -1.74
CA VAL A 203 18.26 -6.28 -0.62
C VAL A 203 19.54 -6.86 0.00
N ASP A 204 20.49 -7.31 -0.81
CA ASP A 204 21.76 -7.90 -0.35
C ASP A 204 22.59 -6.87 0.44
N THR A 205 22.60 -5.62 0.00
CA THR A 205 23.27 -4.52 0.72
C THR A 205 22.65 -4.30 2.10
N LEU A 206 21.35 -4.56 2.25
CA LEU A 206 20.64 -4.49 3.52
C LEU A 206 20.73 -5.77 4.36
N GLY A 207 21.50 -6.77 3.90
CA GLY A 207 21.75 -8.03 4.61
C GLY A 207 20.87 -9.19 4.16
N GLY A 208 20.17 -9.09 3.02
CA GLY A 208 19.42 -10.21 2.42
C GLY A 208 18.01 -10.44 3.00
N GLU A 209 17.65 -9.78 4.10
CA GLU A 209 16.37 -10.01 4.79
C GLU A 209 15.28 -9.00 4.38
N ILE A 210 14.23 -9.48 3.71
CA ILE A 210 13.09 -8.66 3.28
C ILE A 210 12.37 -7.99 4.47
N SER A 211 12.27 -8.67 5.60
CA SER A 211 11.70 -8.12 6.85
C SER A 211 12.42 -6.84 7.29
N ARG A 212 13.75 -6.83 7.20
CA ARG A 212 14.60 -5.68 7.53
C ARG A 212 14.40 -4.53 6.55
N VAL A 213 14.22 -4.82 5.26
CA VAL A 213 13.87 -3.81 4.25
C VAL A 213 12.54 -3.14 4.62
N ALA A 214 11.52 -3.94 4.91
CA ALA A 214 10.21 -3.45 5.35
C ALA A 214 10.31 -2.60 6.64
N THR A 215 11.09 -3.02 7.64
CA THR A 215 11.29 -2.24 8.87
C THR A 215 11.91 -0.87 8.58
N LEU A 216 12.95 -0.82 7.74
CA LEU A 216 13.59 0.45 7.39
C LEU A 216 12.60 1.38 6.70
N MET A 217 11.83 0.89 5.71
CA MET A 217 10.78 1.67 5.02
C MET A 217 9.73 2.22 5.99
N LEU A 218 9.21 1.38 6.88
CA LEU A 218 8.14 1.79 7.81
C LEU A 218 8.63 2.77 8.88
N ASN A 219 9.89 2.68 9.30
CA ASN A 219 10.47 3.67 10.21
C ASN A 219 10.38 5.09 9.63
N HIS A 220 10.56 5.25 8.31
CA HIS A 220 10.43 6.56 7.65
C HIS A 220 9.01 7.08 7.67
N THR A 221 8.05 6.26 7.22
CA THR A 221 6.64 6.63 7.25
C THR A 221 6.18 6.97 8.66
N GLN A 222 6.65 6.21 9.66
CA GLN A 222 6.34 6.45 11.07
C GLN A 222 6.96 7.76 11.58
N ARG A 223 8.22 8.07 11.22
CA ARG A 223 8.87 9.34 11.59
C ARG A 223 8.16 10.53 10.95
N ALA A 224 7.88 10.45 9.65
CA ALA A 224 7.14 11.46 8.91
C ALA A 224 5.79 11.76 9.57
N LEU A 225 5.08 10.72 10.02
CA LEU A 225 3.81 10.86 10.74
C LEU A 225 3.96 11.51 12.11
N ASN A 226 5.01 11.15 12.86
CA ASN A 226 5.25 11.70 14.20
C ASN A 226 5.68 13.16 14.15
N ASN A 227 6.39 13.56 13.10
CA ASN A 227 6.94 14.91 12.91
C ASN A 227 6.16 15.73 11.87
N ALA A 228 4.91 15.38 11.59
CA ALA A 228 4.16 15.86 10.43
C ALA A 228 3.83 17.38 10.41
N PHE A 229 4.31 18.14 11.40
CA PHE A 229 4.26 19.61 11.41
C PHE A 229 5.53 20.25 10.83
N GLU A 230 6.60 19.48 10.65
CA GLU A 230 7.80 19.93 9.96
C GLU A 230 7.67 19.68 8.46
N PRO A 231 7.78 20.72 7.59
CA PRO A 231 7.64 20.56 6.15
C PRO A 231 8.54 19.48 5.55
N GLY A 232 9.76 19.34 6.08
CA GLY A 232 10.71 18.31 5.64
C GLY A 232 10.27 16.89 5.96
N ALA A 233 9.61 16.67 7.10
CA ALA A 233 9.15 15.33 7.50
C ALA A 233 8.05 14.80 6.59
N LEU A 234 7.17 15.67 6.06
CA LEU A 234 6.14 15.25 5.12
C LEU A 234 6.75 14.79 3.78
N HIS A 235 7.71 15.53 3.25
CA HIS A 235 8.43 15.17 2.02
C HIS A 235 9.25 13.87 2.20
N GLU A 236 9.83 13.64 3.38
CA GLU A 236 10.44 12.36 3.76
C GLU A 236 9.44 11.21 3.62
N GLY A 237 8.25 11.37 4.22
CA GLY A 237 7.20 10.36 4.15
C GLY A 237 6.73 10.07 2.73
N GLN A 238 6.52 11.12 1.93
CA GLN A 238 6.11 11.06 0.53
C GLN A 238 7.10 10.26 -0.33
N THR A 239 8.37 10.65 -0.31
CA THR A 239 9.44 9.95 -1.06
C THR A 239 9.58 8.50 -0.63
N GLY A 240 9.46 8.20 0.68
CA GLY A 240 9.47 6.83 1.19
C GLY A 240 8.32 5.97 0.65
N LEU A 241 7.12 6.53 0.53
CA LEU A 241 5.94 5.81 0.01
C LEU A 241 6.09 5.45 -1.47
N VAL A 242 6.66 6.34 -2.28
CA VAL A 242 6.95 6.09 -3.70
C VAL A 242 7.90 4.90 -3.85
N LEU A 243 8.95 4.84 -3.04
CA LEU A 243 9.89 3.70 -3.03
C LEU A 243 9.19 2.39 -2.58
N VAL A 244 8.31 2.45 -1.58
CA VAL A 244 7.51 1.28 -1.16
C VAL A 244 6.66 0.76 -2.32
N SER A 245 5.96 1.66 -3.03
CA SER A 245 5.10 1.29 -4.16
C SER A 245 5.88 0.59 -5.27
N LEU A 246 7.04 1.13 -5.65
CA LEU A 246 7.93 0.50 -6.63
C LEU A 246 8.37 -0.90 -6.18
N LEU A 247 8.87 -1.00 -4.94
CA LEU A 247 9.52 -2.23 -4.48
C LEU A 247 8.55 -3.37 -4.22
N ILE A 248 7.28 -3.10 -3.92
CA ILE A 248 6.27 -4.17 -3.79
C ILE A 248 6.07 -4.91 -5.12
N GLY A 249 6.11 -4.21 -6.25
CA GLY A 249 6.01 -4.83 -7.57
C GLY A 249 7.24 -5.63 -7.99
N LEU A 250 8.40 -5.37 -7.37
CA LEU A 250 9.69 -5.96 -7.76
C LEU A 250 10.24 -6.99 -6.76
N LEU A 251 9.80 -6.97 -5.50
CA LEU A 251 10.27 -7.86 -4.44
C LEU A 251 9.17 -8.81 -3.96
N PRO A 252 9.17 -10.07 -4.44
CA PRO A 252 8.28 -11.11 -3.91
C PRO A 252 8.40 -11.20 -2.38
N GLY A 253 7.26 -11.22 -1.68
CA GLY A 253 7.22 -11.29 -0.23
C GLY A 253 7.38 -9.95 0.51
N LEU A 254 7.78 -8.84 -0.15
CA LEU A 254 7.89 -7.55 0.54
C LEU A 254 6.53 -7.07 1.09
N HIS A 255 5.45 -7.27 0.33
CA HIS A 255 4.12 -6.90 0.81
C HIS A 255 3.73 -7.66 2.10
N HIS A 256 4.00 -8.97 2.18
CA HIS A 256 3.77 -9.75 3.40
C HIS A 256 4.63 -9.25 4.56
N ALA A 257 5.91 -8.96 4.31
CA ALA A 257 6.82 -8.41 5.31
C ALA A 257 6.35 -7.04 5.83
N LEU A 258 5.86 -6.16 4.96
CA LEU A 258 5.27 -4.87 5.34
C LEU A 258 3.99 -5.08 6.18
N LEU A 259 3.07 -5.92 5.72
CA LEU A 259 1.79 -6.16 6.38
C LEU A 259 1.94 -6.81 7.76
N SER A 260 2.93 -7.69 7.93
CA SER A 260 3.30 -8.26 9.24
C SER A 260 3.75 -7.21 10.26
N GLN A 261 4.14 -6.02 9.78
CA GLN A 261 4.61 -4.89 10.58
C GLN A 261 3.57 -3.75 10.66
N ASN A 262 2.28 -4.05 10.45
CA ASN A 262 1.17 -3.09 10.51
C ASN A 262 1.29 -1.93 9.51
N SER A 263 1.95 -2.15 8.36
CA SER A 263 2.12 -1.14 7.31
C SER A 263 0.81 -0.52 6.84
N MET A 264 -0.28 -1.29 6.76
CA MET A 264 -1.57 -0.79 6.29
C MET A 264 -2.09 0.38 7.15
N VAL A 265 -1.96 0.28 8.47
CA VAL A 265 -2.34 1.36 9.40
C VAL A 265 -1.43 2.58 9.20
N LEU A 266 -0.12 2.36 9.09
CA LEU A 266 0.86 3.44 8.95
C LEU A 266 0.69 4.19 7.62
N ILE A 267 0.64 3.47 6.50
CA ILE A 267 0.49 4.03 5.16
C ILE A 267 -0.85 4.75 5.03
N THR A 268 -1.94 4.20 5.56
CA THR A 268 -3.24 4.87 5.53
C THR A 268 -3.24 6.17 6.35
N ARG A 269 -2.60 6.19 7.51
CA ARG A 269 -2.45 7.43 8.29
C ARG A 269 -1.62 8.47 7.54
N ALA A 270 -0.54 8.03 6.87
CA ALA A 270 0.28 8.91 6.05
C ALA A 270 -0.55 9.48 4.89
N PHE A 271 -1.36 8.65 4.23
CA PHE A 271 -2.28 9.06 3.19
C PHE A 271 -3.31 10.09 3.68
N GLY A 272 -3.90 9.85 4.86
CA GLY A 272 -4.76 10.83 5.53
C GLY A 272 -4.07 12.16 5.75
N LYS A 273 -2.80 12.17 6.22
CA LYS A 273 -2.05 13.40 6.42
C LYS A 273 -1.74 14.12 5.10
N ILE A 274 -1.24 13.40 4.10
CA ILE A 274 -0.90 13.94 2.77
C ILE A 274 -2.14 14.58 2.13
N SER A 275 -3.27 13.88 2.13
CA SER A 275 -4.55 14.39 1.62
C SER A 275 -5.06 15.60 2.41
N THR A 276 -4.81 15.71 3.72
CA THR A 276 -5.20 16.91 4.48
C THR A 276 -4.37 18.15 4.14
N THR A 277 -3.05 18.00 3.92
CA THR A 277 -2.14 19.12 3.73
C THR A 277 -2.35 19.81 2.39
N HIS A 278 -2.72 19.07 1.34
CA HIS A 278 -2.97 19.63 0.01
C HIS A 278 -4.24 20.51 -0.06
N HIS A 279 -5.25 20.25 0.79
CA HIS A 279 -6.52 20.97 0.78
C HIS A 279 -6.65 22.07 1.84
N GLY A 280 -5.62 22.32 2.65
CA GLY A 280 -5.62 23.45 3.58
C GLY A 280 -5.43 24.77 2.83
N PRO A 281 -6.10 25.88 3.21
CA PRO A 281 -5.64 27.19 2.79
C PRO A 281 -4.20 27.33 3.28
N LEU A 282 -3.26 27.43 2.35
CA LEU A 282 -1.87 27.81 2.64
C LEU A 282 -1.92 29.27 3.13
N GLU A 283 -2.38 29.51 4.36
CA GLU A 283 -2.08 30.78 5.01
C GLU A 283 -0.59 30.76 5.33
N PRO A 284 0.22 31.64 4.71
CA PRO A 284 1.63 31.69 4.99
C PRO A 284 1.81 32.25 6.40
N THR A 285 1.93 31.37 7.41
CA THR A 285 2.34 31.81 8.74
C THR A 285 3.77 32.35 8.63
N THR A 286 3.90 33.67 8.68
CA THR A 286 5.11 34.47 8.46
C THR A 286 6.28 34.10 9.40
N GLU A 287 6.00 33.36 10.47
CA GLU A 287 6.93 33.07 11.55
C GLU A 287 7.84 31.84 11.29
N GLY A 288 7.40 30.87 10.48
CA GLY A 288 8.18 29.67 10.14
C GLY A 288 9.26 29.90 9.07
N ILE A 289 9.04 30.88 8.18
CA ILE A 289 9.92 31.19 7.04
C ILE A 289 11.23 31.86 7.48
N SER A 290 11.27 32.45 8.68
CA SER A 290 12.39 33.27 9.15
C SER A 290 13.59 32.47 9.68
N ARG A 291 13.43 31.17 10.01
CA ARG A 291 14.51 30.35 10.62
C ARG A 291 15.31 29.48 9.64
N LEU A 292 14.94 29.42 8.36
CA LEU A 292 15.62 28.65 7.31
C LEU A 292 16.33 29.53 6.26
N ARG A 293 16.84 30.71 6.66
CA ARG A 293 17.53 31.69 5.80
C ARG A 293 18.93 31.25 5.29
N LEU A 294 19.10 30.00 4.87
CA LEU A 294 20.23 29.59 4.02
C LEU A 294 19.82 29.03 2.65
N THR A 295 18.52 28.89 2.35
CA THR A 295 18.07 28.59 0.98
C THR A 295 16.72 29.25 0.67
N PRO A 296 16.63 30.20 -0.27
CA PRO A 296 15.34 30.68 -0.76
C PRO A 296 14.67 29.55 -1.57
N PHE A 297 13.55 29.04 -1.06
CA PHE A 297 12.68 28.09 -1.75
C PHE A 297 11.78 28.86 -2.75
N PRO A 298 11.92 28.65 -4.08
CA PRO A 298 11.33 29.51 -5.12
C PRO A 298 10.05 28.98 -5.78
N ALA A 299 9.34 29.83 -6.55
CA ALA A 299 8.05 29.58 -7.23
C ALA A 299 7.90 28.32 -8.12
N GLY A 300 8.98 27.59 -8.42
CA GLY A 300 8.91 26.25 -9.02
C GLY A 300 8.45 25.15 -8.02
N ASP A 301 8.30 25.50 -6.75
CA ASP A 301 7.91 24.58 -5.68
C ASP A 301 6.42 24.20 -5.73
N VAL A 302 5.53 25.02 -6.29
CA VAL A 302 4.10 24.68 -6.37
C VAL A 302 3.86 23.51 -7.33
N ALA A 303 4.48 23.55 -8.52
CA ALA A 303 4.39 22.45 -9.48
C ALA A 303 5.02 21.16 -8.94
N ARG A 304 6.16 21.27 -8.24
CA ARG A 304 6.81 20.12 -7.58
C ARG A 304 6.00 19.57 -6.41
N GLN A 305 5.38 20.43 -5.61
CA GLN A 305 4.49 20.00 -4.53
C GLN A 305 3.25 19.26 -5.07
N SER A 306 2.72 19.69 -6.21
CA SER A 306 1.64 18.99 -6.90
C SER A 306 2.09 17.60 -7.38
N GLU A 307 3.28 17.50 -7.98
CA GLU A 307 3.83 16.23 -8.46
C GLU A 307 4.14 15.25 -7.31
N ASP A 308 4.79 15.73 -6.25
CA ASP A 308 5.08 14.95 -5.03
C ASP A 308 3.80 14.44 -4.37
N PHE A 309 2.74 15.27 -4.37
CA PHE A 309 1.43 14.89 -3.88
C PHE A 309 0.79 13.77 -4.72
N SER A 310 0.79 13.91 -6.05
CA SER A 310 0.21 12.91 -6.96
C SER A 310 0.91 11.57 -6.81
N LEU A 311 2.24 11.54 -6.88
CA LEU A 311 3.03 10.31 -6.73
C LEU A 311 2.79 9.61 -5.39
N SER A 312 2.72 10.36 -4.30
CA SER A 312 2.50 9.79 -2.97
C SER A 312 1.07 9.27 -2.78
N THR A 313 0.09 9.96 -3.36
CA THR A 313 -1.31 9.52 -3.39
C THR A 313 -1.44 8.22 -4.18
N LEU A 314 -0.88 8.18 -5.39
CA LEU A 314 -0.82 6.97 -6.23
C LEU A 314 -0.14 5.82 -5.51
N ALA A 315 0.97 6.08 -4.81
CA ALA A 315 1.66 5.07 -4.01
C ALA A 315 0.77 4.50 -2.89
N CYS A 316 0.01 5.34 -2.18
CA CYS A 316 -0.92 4.88 -1.13
C CYS A 316 -2.08 4.06 -1.69
N LEU A 317 -2.71 4.52 -2.79
CA LEU A 317 -3.81 3.80 -3.44
C LEU A 317 -3.34 2.47 -4.05
N SER A 318 -2.17 2.47 -4.66
CA SER A 318 -1.52 1.27 -5.20
C SER A 318 -1.19 0.28 -4.10
N PHE A 319 -0.60 0.74 -3.00
CA PHE A 319 -0.32 -0.10 -1.84
C PHE A 319 -1.59 -0.77 -1.31
N PHE A 320 -2.65 0.02 -1.09
CA PHE A 320 -3.94 -0.49 -0.62
C PHE A 320 -4.49 -1.56 -1.57
N THR A 321 -4.55 -1.26 -2.86
CA THR A 321 -5.11 -2.13 -3.89
C THR A 321 -4.34 -3.45 -3.98
N GLN A 322 -3.00 -3.37 -4.09
CA GLN A 322 -2.15 -4.55 -4.20
C GLN A 322 -2.18 -5.41 -2.93
N ALA A 323 -2.12 -4.80 -1.74
CA ALA A 323 -2.20 -5.54 -0.48
C ALA A 323 -3.56 -6.25 -0.31
N SER A 324 -4.64 -5.58 -0.73
CA SER A 324 -6.00 -6.12 -0.67
C SER A 324 -6.19 -7.31 -1.62
N ILE A 325 -5.55 -7.29 -2.79
CA ILE A 325 -5.61 -8.39 -3.76
C ILE A 325 -4.68 -9.54 -3.34
N ALA A 326 -3.47 -9.26 -2.86
CA ALA A 326 -2.44 -10.30 -2.72
C ALA A 326 -2.56 -11.20 -1.47
N SER A 327 -3.11 -10.72 -0.35
CA SER A 327 -2.77 -11.30 0.98
C SER A 327 -3.90 -11.44 2.01
N GLY A 328 -5.14 -11.64 1.55
CA GLY A 328 -6.31 -11.83 2.42
C GLY A 328 -7.06 -10.52 2.68
N GLY A 329 -7.49 -9.86 1.61
CA GLY A 329 -7.81 -8.43 1.57
C GLY A 329 -8.77 -7.88 2.61
N PHE A 330 -9.74 -8.65 3.12
CA PHE A 330 -10.73 -8.12 4.05
C PHE A 330 -10.09 -7.58 5.35
N THR A 331 -9.03 -8.22 5.86
CA THR A 331 -8.34 -7.76 7.09
C THR A 331 -7.66 -6.41 6.86
N TRP A 332 -6.98 -6.26 5.73
CA TRP A 332 -6.27 -5.04 5.38
C TRP A 332 -7.23 -3.89 5.04
N ILE A 333 -8.32 -4.22 4.35
CA ILE A 333 -9.41 -3.28 4.07
C ILE A 333 -10.00 -2.73 5.37
N ILE A 334 -10.30 -3.59 6.34
CA ILE A 334 -10.82 -3.16 7.65
C ILE A 334 -9.81 -2.25 8.37
N GLN A 335 -8.51 -2.59 8.34
CA GLN A 335 -7.46 -1.77 8.95
C GLN A 335 -7.34 -0.39 8.29
N ALA A 336 -7.38 -0.34 6.96
CA ALA A 336 -7.35 0.89 6.18
C ALA A 336 -8.58 1.76 6.51
N ILE A 337 -9.79 1.22 6.42
CA ILE A 337 -11.03 1.97 6.72
C ILE A 337 -10.96 2.61 8.11
N ARG A 338 -10.57 1.83 9.13
CA ARG A 338 -10.44 2.31 10.51
C ARG A 338 -9.33 3.34 10.71
N SER A 339 -8.36 3.38 9.80
CA SER A 339 -7.23 4.32 9.85
C SER A 339 -7.48 5.59 9.04
N GLY A 340 -8.70 5.80 8.53
CA GLY A 340 -9.09 7.02 7.82
C GLY A 340 -8.92 6.93 6.29
N PHE A 341 -8.94 5.71 5.72
CA PHE A 341 -8.78 5.53 4.28
C PHE A 341 -9.88 6.23 3.45
N ILE A 342 -11.15 6.06 3.84
CA ILE A 342 -12.29 6.62 3.11
C ILE A 342 -12.22 8.16 2.98
N PRO A 343 -12.06 8.95 4.08
CA PRO A 343 -11.94 10.39 3.94
C PRO A 343 -10.69 10.83 3.18
N ALA A 344 -9.58 10.07 3.24
CA ALA A 344 -8.38 10.37 2.46
C ALA A 344 -8.62 10.17 0.95
N MET A 345 -9.26 9.06 0.58
CA MET A 345 -9.64 8.71 -0.78
C MET A 345 -10.55 9.77 -1.41
N ILE A 346 -11.59 10.24 -0.70
CA ILE A 346 -12.52 11.27 -1.20
C ILE A 346 -11.81 12.62 -1.39
N ARG A 347 -10.90 13.01 -0.50
CA ARG A 347 -10.10 14.24 -0.68
C ARG A 347 -9.27 14.19 -1.95
N SER A 348 -8.56 13.08 -2.17
CA SER A 348 -7.73 12.90 -3.37
C SER A 348 -8.52 13.00 -4.68
N ALA A 349 -9.80 12.64 -4.68
CA ALA A 349 -10.68 12.79 -5.85
C ALA A 349 -10.93 14.26 -6.25
N SER A 350 -10.74 15.22 -5.34
CA SER A 350 -10.93 16.65 -5.63
C SER A 350 -9.74 17.31 -6.34
N THR A 351 -8.70 16.54 -6.68
CA THR A 351 -7.46 17.06 -7.26
C THR A 351 -7.54 17.24 -8.77
N GLY A 352 -8.41 16.50 -9.45
CA GLY A 352 -8.56 16.52 -10.91
C GLY A 352 -7.42 15.83 -11.66
N ASP A 353 -6.56 15.11 -10.98
CA ASP A 353 -5.47 14.32 -11.57
C ASP A 353 -6.02 13.02 -12.17
N SER A 354 -5.83 12.82 -13.47
CA SER A 354 -6.43 11.69 -14.19
C SER A 354 -5.90 10.33 -13.75
N GLU A 355 -4.63 10.25 -13.35
CA GLU A 355 -3.99 9.01 -12.90
C GLU A 355 -4.51 8.64 -11.51
N ILE A 356 -4.64 9.64 -10.63
CA ILE A 356 -5.27 9.45 -9.32
C ILE A 356 -6.71 8.97 -9.52
N ASP A 357 -7.46 9.59 -10.42
CA ASP A 357 -8.84 9.20 -10.70
C ASP A 357 -8.98 7.74 -11.19
N ASP A 358 -8.08 7.27 -12.05
CA ASP A 358 -8.05 5.85 -12.50
C ASP A 358 -7.77 4.90 -11.33
N MET A 359 -6.81 5.26 -10.48
CA MET A 359 -6.48 4.46 -9.31
C MET A 359 -7.60 4.47 -8.26
N LEU A 360 -8.33 5.58 -8.11
CA LEU A 360 -9.50 5.67 -7.24
C LEU A 360 -10.63 4.78 -7.73
N GLU A 361 -10.94 4.77 -9.02
CA GLU A 361 -11.94 3.88 -9.61
C GLU A 361 -11.60 2.41 -9.36
N LEU A 362 -10.35 2.01 -9.61
CA LEU A 362 -9.86 0.67 -9.32
C LEU A 362 -10.00 0.32 -7.82
N THR A 363 -9.59 1.24 -6.95
CA THR A 363 -9.63 1.06 -5.49
C THR A 363 -11.07 0.89 -4.98
N MET A 364 -12.02 1.67 -5.50
CA MET A 364 -13.44 1.51 -5.18
C MET A 364 -13.99 0.18 -5.69
N GLY A 365 -13.57 -0.27 -6.88
CA GLY A 365 -13.90 -1.60 -7.40
C GLY A 365 -13.44 -2.73 -6.48
N VAL A 366 -12.22 -2.63 -5.94
CA VAL A 366 -11.73 -3.58 -4.92
C VAL A 366 -12.58 -3.50 -3.65
N LEU A 367 -12.83 -2.31 -3.10
CA LEU A 367 -13.68 -2.16 -1.91
C LEU A 367 -15.08 -2.78 -2.10
N GLN A 368 -15.67 -2.62 -3.28
CA GLN A 368 -16.98 -3.14 -3.62
C GLN A 368 -17.04 -4.69 -3.54
N GLN A 369 -16.01 -5.39 -4.03
CA GLN A 369 -15.94 -6.86 -3.98
C GLN A 369 -15.98 -7.40 -2.54
N TYR A 370 -15.48 -6.62 -1.58
CA TYR A 370 -15.43 -7.00 -0.17
C TYR A 370 -16.69 -6.60 0.62
N LEU A 371 -17.70 -5.99 -0.01
CA LEU A 371 -18.98 -5.69 0.65
C LEU A 371 -19.75 -6.94 1.09
N VAL A 372 -19.43 -8.10 0.53
CA VAL A 372 -19.99 -9.39 0.98
C VAL A 372 -19.57 -9.73 2.42
N TYR A 373 -18.48 -9.15 2.94
CA TYR A 373 -18.02 -9.36 4.31
C TYR A 373 -18.75 -8.45 5.31
N ARG A 374 -19.42 -9.05 6.30
CA ARG A 374 -20.09 -8.33 7.38
C ARG A 374 -19.12 -7.43 8.15
N SER A 375 -17.91 -7.94 8.42
CA SER A 375 -16.86 -7.21 9.12
C SER A 375 -16.41 -5.95 8.38
N VAL A 376 -16.33 -6.01 7.04
CA VAL A 376 -16.03 -4.86 6.18
C VAL A 376 -17.20 -3.87 6.19
N LEU A 377 -18.44 -4.34 6.01
CA LEU A 377 -19.64 -3.49 6.07
C LEU A 377 -19.75 -2.73 7.38
N ARG A 378 -19.44 -3.37 8.52
CA ARG A 378 -19.42 -2.71 9.83
C ARG A 378 -18.38 -1.60 9.88
N ALA A 379 -17.17 -1.84 9.38
CA ALA A 379 -16.13 -0.83 9.36
C ALA A 379 -16.51 0.36 8.46
N LEU A 380 -17.05 0.07 7.26
CA LEU A 380 -17.52 1.08 6.32
C LEU A 380 -18.69 1.88 6.86
N SER A 381 -19.71 1.23 7.44
CA SER A 381 -20.87 1.90 8.03
C SER A 381 -20.45 2.94 9.05
N LYS A 382 -19.52 2.59 9.96
CA LYS A 382 -18.96 3.54 10.92
C LYS A 382 -18.20 4.69 10.26
N ALA A 383 -17.39 4.40 9.24
CA ALA A 383 -16.60 5.42 8.55
C ALA A 383 -17.47 6.39 7.72
N LEU A 384 -18.51 5.88 7.06
CA LEU A 384 -19.42 6.65 6.19
C LEU A 384 -20.45 7.46 6.97
N GLN A 385 -20.69 7.14 8.25
CA GLN A 385 -21.51 7.94 9.16
C GLN A 385 -20.78 9.16 9.73
N ASP A 386 -19.46 9.28 9.52
CA ASP A 386 -18.71 10.46 9.97
C ASP A 386 -19.19 11.71 9.20
N PRO A 387 -19.61 12.80 9.88
CA PRO A 387 -20.07 14.02 9.23
C PRO A 387 -19.08 14.62 8.22
N ILE A 388 -17.78 14.36 8.38
CA ILE A 388 -16.77 14.81 7.43
C ILE A 388 -17.00 14.25 6.03
N ILE A 389 -17.56 13.04 5.92
CA ILE A 389 -17.79 12.38 4.63
C ILE A 389 -18.81 13.15 3.82
N SER A 390 -19.93 13.56 4.41
CA SER A 390 -20.95 14.34 3.68
C SER A 390 -20.40 15.68 3.18
N ALA A 391 -19.55 16.34 3.98
CA ALA A 391 -18.90 17.59 3.56
C ALA A 391 -17.87 17.37 2.44
N LEU A 392 -17.17 16.23 2.42
CA LEU A 392 -16.23 15.89 1.35
C LEU A 392 -16.97 15.47 0.07
N GLU A 393 -18.05 14.69 0.19
CA GLU A 393 -18.88 14.27 -0.93
C GLU A 393 -19.49 15.46 -1.67
N SER A 394 -19.92 16.51 -0.97
CA SER A 394 -20.47 17.72 -1.59
C SER A 394 -19.45 18.50 -2.44
N ASN A 395 -18.15 18.25 -2.25
CA ASN A 395 -17.08 18.89 -3.01
C ASN A 395 -16.65 18.07 -4.23
N LEU A 396 -17.20 16.88 -4.45
CA LEU A 396 -16.88 16.07 -5.62
C LEU A 396 -17.58 16.63 -6.87
N SER A 397 -16.83 16.73 -7.95
CA SER A 397 -17.39 17.09 -9.25
C SER A 397 -18.23 15.94 -9.82
N GLN A 398 -19.52 16.20 -10.08
CA GLN A 398 -20.49 15.19 -10.51
C GLN A 398 -20.23 14.64 -11.93
N ASP A 399 -19.47 15.37 -12.74
CA ASP A 399 -19.19 15.00 -14.13
C ASP A 399 -17.94 14.09 -14.28
N THR A 400 -17.35 13.66 -13.16
CA THR A 400 -16.12 12.87 -13.16
C THR A 400 -16.38 11.35 -13.20
N LYS A 401 -15.39 10.58 -13.68
CA LYS A 401 -15.43 9.11 -13.57
C LYS A 401 -15.40 8.66 -12.10
N VAL A 402 -14.68 9.38 -11.24
CA VAL A 402 -14.61 9.10 -9.80
C VAL A 402 -15.97 9.26 -9.14
N TRP A 403 -16.74 10.31 -9.46
CA TRP A 403 -18.10 10.46 -8.93
C TRP A 403 -19.00 9.29 -9.33
N ARG A 404 -18.94 8.86 -10.60
CA ARG A 404 -19.71 7.69 -11.07
C ARG A 404 -19.32 6.41 -10.34
N ALA A 405 -18.02 6.19 -10.11
CA ALA A 405 -17.52 5.07 -9.32
C ALA A 405 -18.00 5.14 -7.85
N TRP A 406 -17.95 6.34 -7.26
CA TRP A 406 -18.40 6.59 -5.89
C TRP A 406 -19.89 6.32 -5.71
N VAL A 407 -20.74 6.80 -6.63
CA VAL A 407 -22.19 6.56 -6.58
C VAL A 407 -22.49 5.06 -6.68
N LYS A 408 -21.84 4.34 -7.60
CA LYS A 408 -21.98 2.88 -7.73
C LYS A 408 -21.57 2.18 -6.44
N PHE A 409 -20.44 2.58 -5.85
CA PHE A 409 -19.98 2.04 -4.57
C PHE A 409 -20.99 2.31 -3.44
N ARG A 410 -21.50 3.54 -3.31
CA ARG A 410 -22.50 3.91 -2.28
C ARG A 410 -23.80 3.13 -2.44
N GLN A 411 -24.26 2.91 -3.67
CA GLN A 411 -25.45 2.10 -3.95
C GLN A 411 -25.23 0.65 -3.51
N ALA A 412 -24.15 0.01 -3.97
CA ALA A 412 -23.83 -1.36 -3.59
C ALA A 412 -23.66 -1.50 -2.07
N PHE A 413 -23.00 -0.54 -1.43
CA PHE A 413 -22.87 -0.51 0.03
C PHE A 413 -24.24 -0.45 0.73
N GLY A 414 -25.17 0.37 0.24
CA GLY A 414 -26.53 0.45 0.77
C GLY A 414 -27.30 -0.87 0.69
N GLU A 415 -27.22 -1.57 -0.45
CA GLU A 415 -27.85 -2.87 -0.65
C GLU A 415 -27.32 -3.92 0.35
N PHE A 416 -26.00 -3.99 0.52
CA PHE A 416 -25.38 -4.89 1.50
C PHE A 416 -25.62 -4.47 2.96
N LEU A 417 -25.74 -3.18 3.24
CA LEU A 417 -26.03 -2.68 4.58
C LEU A 417 -27.41 -3.13 5.06
N VAL A 418 -28.43 -3.09 4.20
CA VAL A 418 -29.78 -3.61 4.53
C VAL A 418 -29.73 -5.11 4.86
N MET A 419 -28.95 -5.89 4.11
CA MET A 419 -28.74 -7.31 4.40
C MET A 419 -28.02 -7.52 5.74
N LYS A 420 -26.98 -6.73 6.03
CA LYS A 420 -26.28 -6.75 7.33
C LYS A 420 -27.24 -6.44 8.48
N GLU A 421 -28.06 -5.40 8.36
CA GLU A 421 -29.01 -5.00 9.40
C GLU A 421 -30.05 -6.09 9.66
N SER A 422 -30.60 -6.69 8.60
CA SER A 422 -31.53 -7.82 8.69
C SER A 422 -30.89 -9.03 9.39
N PHE A 423 -29.64 -9.34 9.05
CA PHE A 423 -28.87 -10.40 9.72
C PHE A 423 -28.64 -10.10 11.21
N ASP A 424 -28.29 -8.87 11.54
CA ASP A 424 -28.01 -8.47 12.93
C ASP A 424 -29.27 -8.47 13.80
N ILE A 425 -30.45 -8.12 13.26
CA ILE A 425 -31.74 -8.20 13.96
C ILE A 425 -32.09 -9.64 14.35
N GLY A 426 -31.71 -10.63 13.54
CA GLY A 426 -31.95 -12.04 13.83
C GLY A 426 -31.28 -12.54 15.13
N GLY A 427 -30.20 -11.89 15.58
CA GLY A 427 -29.59 -12.15 16.89
C GLY A 427 -28.90 -13.52 17.08
N GLU A 428 -28.95 -14.42 16.10
CA GLU A 428 -28.43 -15.79 16.22
C GLU A 428 -26.89 -15.87 16.28
N HIS A 429 -26.20 -14.85 15.77
CA HIS A 429 -24.74 -14.84 15.62
C HIS A 429 -24.08 -13.66 16.34
N VAL A 430 -24.40 -13.48 17.61
CA VAL A 430 -23.83 -12.44 18.46
C VAL A 430 -22.35 -12.69 18.78
N GLN A 431 -21.51 -11.68 18.58
CA GLN A 431 -20.09 -11.73 18.96
C GLN A 431 -19.97 -11.60 20.49
N ARG A 432 -19.19 -12.48 21.13
CA ARG A 432 -18.88 -12.38 22.56
C ARG A 432 -17.49 -11.80 22.78
N CYS A 433 -17.24 -11.32 23.99
CA CYS A 433 -15.90 -10.95 24.41
C CYS A 433 -14.98 -12.18 24.25
N SER A 434 -13.77 -11.98 23.73
CA SER A 434 -12.83 -13.08 23.47
C SER A 434 -12.27 -13.70 24.76
N SER A 435 -12.28 -12.94 25.85
CA SER A 435 -11.87 -13.46 27.15
C SER A 435 -12.92 -14.44 27.70
N ALA A 436 -12.50 -15.66 28.00
CA ALA A 436 -13.41 -16.75 28.35
C ALA A 436 -14.17 -16.51 29.67
N ARG A 437 -13.64 -15.66 30.56
CA ARG A 437 -14.33 -15.21 31.78
C ARG A 437 -15.41 -14.13 31.57
N CYS A 438 -15.59 -13.65 30.34
CA CYS A 438 -16.51 -12.55 30.05
C CYS A 438 -17.63 -13.01 29.11
N SER A 439 -18.87 -13.03 29.61
CA SER A 439 -20.06 -13.38 28.82
C SER A 439 -20.70 -12.18 28.12
N LYS A 440 -20.07 -10.99 28.19
CA LYS A 440 -20.62 -9.80 27.51
C LYS A 440 -20.70 -10.07 26.01
N ILE A 441 -21.86 -9.75 25.49
CA ILE A 441 -22.17 -9.75 24.07
C ILE A 441 -21.86 -8.36 23.52
N GLU A 442 -21.31 -8.33 22.32
CA GLU A 442 -21.01 -7.11 21.59
C GLU A 442 -22.29 -6.31 21.36
N ASP A 443 -22.34 -5.12 21.97
CA ASP A 443 -23.13 -4.02 21.45
C ASP A 443 -22.29 -3.29 20.38
N ASP A 444 -22.95 -2.65 19.42
CA ASP A 444 -22.25 -2.08 18.25
C ASP A 444 -21.21 -0.99 18.61
N ALA A 445 -21.21 -0.48 19.84
CA ALA A 445 -20.43 0.69 20.25
C ALA A 445 -19.23 0.43 21.18
N SER A 446 -19.22 -0.63 22.01
CA SER A 446 -18.25 -0.68 23.14
C SER A 446 -17.04 -1.60 22.97
N PHE A 447 -17.07 -2.54 22.02
CA PHE A 447 -16.02 -3.55 21.91
C PHE A 447 -14.78 -3.01 21.19
N LYS A 448 -13.61 -3.33 21.74
CA LYS A 448 -12.29 -2.96 21.23
C LYS A 448 -11.59 -4.19 20.69
N LEU A 449 -10.90 -4.05 19.57
CA LEU A 449 -10.09 -5.14 19.02
C LEU A 449 -8.67 -5.10 19.57
N CYS A 450 -7.99 -6.25 19.56
CA CYS A 450 -6.57 -6.31 19.84
C CYS A 450 -5.81 -5.39 18.86
N SER A 451 -4.95 -4.52 19.38
CA SER A 451 -4.20 -3.56 18.55
C SER A 451 -3.25 -4.24 17.56
N ASN A 452 -2.81 -5.47 17.86
CA ASN A 452 -1.87 -6.22 17.04
C ASN A 452 -2.57 -7.14 16.02
N CYS A 453 -3.30 -8.16 16.48
CA CYS A 453 -3.99 -9.05 15.53
C CYS A 453 -5.25 -8.43 14.93
N GLN A 454 -5.90 -7.45 15.56
CA GLN A 454 -7.17 -6.87 15.08
C GLN A 454 -8.32 -7.89 14.89
N GLU A 455 -8.18 -9.12 15.40
CA GLU A 455 -9.16 -10.20 15.30
C GLU A 455 -9.91 -10.41 16.62
N ALA A 456 -9.21 -10.52 17.75
CA ALA A 456 -9.83 -10.72 19.06
C ALA A 456 -10.51 -9.44 19.55
N CYS A 457 -11.79 -9.52 19.90
CA CYS A 457 -12.59 -8.41 20.43
C CYS A 457 -12.78 -8.51 21.94
N TYR A 458 -12.74 -7.36 22.63
CA TYR A 458 -12.84 -7.26 24.07
C TYR A 458 -13.75 -6.11 24.48
N CYS A 459 -14.62 -6.35 25.44
CA CYS A 459 -15.45 -5.29 26.01
C CYS A 459 -14.64 -4.28 26.85
N SER A 460 -13.39 -4.59 27.22
CA SER A 460 -12.53 -3.70 28.01
C SER A 460 -11.04 -4.06 27.90
N PRO A 461 -10.12 -3.11 28.16
CA PRO A 461 -8.69 -3.39 28.26
C PRO A 461 -8.32 -4.39 29.36
N SER A 462 -9.19 -4.59 30.36
CA SER A 462 -8.97 -5.57 31.43
C SER A 462 -9.21 -7.00 30.97
N CYS A 463 -10.16 -7.22 30.06
CA CYS A 463 -10.42 -8.51 29.42
C CYS A 463 -9.27 -8.87 28.48
N GLN A 464 -8.81 -7.90 27.66
CA GLN A 464 -7.65 -8.10 26.78
C GLN A 464 -6.39 -8.49 27.56
N ARG A 465 -6.06 -7.77 28.64
CA ARG A 465 -4.88 -8.10 29.47
C ARG A 465 -4.96 -9.47 30.12
N TYR A 466 -6.17 -9.92 30.47
CA TYR A 466 -6.38 -11.23 31.07
C TYR A 466 -6.20 -12.34 30.03
N ASP A 467 -6.88 -12.23 28.90
CA ASP A 467 -6.77 -13.19 27.79
C ASP A 467 -5.30 -13.31 27.33
N TRP A 468 -4.64 -12.15 27.16
CA TRP A 468 -3.21 -12.07 26.83
C TRP A 468 -2.29 -12.82 27.79
N LYS A 469 -2.58 -12.81 29.09
CA LYS A 469 -1.69 -13.39 30.12
C LYS A 469 -2.04 -14.83 30.46
N TYR A 470 -3.32 -15.21 30.39
CA TYR A 470 -3.82 -16.45 30.98
C TYR A 470 -4.59 -17.36 30.03
N GLU A 471 -5.12 -16.87 28.90
CA GLU A 471 -5.99 -17.65 28.01
C GLU A 471 -5.36 -17.91 26.62
N GLY A 472 -4.06 -17.58 26.45
CA GLY A 472 -3.27 -17.99 25.28
C GLY A 472 -3.33 -17.03 24.09
N HIS A 473 -3.96 -15.85 24.23
CA HIS A 473 -4.04 -14.90 23.12
C HIS A 473 -2.67 -14.36 22.69
N ARG A 474 -1.67 -14.30 23.58
CA ARG A 474 -0.32 -13.85 23.20
C ARG A 474 0.29 -14.76 22.13
N GLU A 475 0.19 -16.07 22.33
CA GLU A 475 0.70 -17.09 21.42
C GLU A 475 -0.11 -17.12 20.12
N ALA A 476 -1.45 -17.07 20.22
CA ALA A 476 -2.32 -17.00 19.05
C ALA A 476 -2.07 -15.73 18.21
N CYS A 477 -1.91 -14.58 18.87
CA CYS A 477 -1.61 -13.31 18.22
C CYS A 477 -0.24 -13.34 17.53
N ALA A 478 0.77 -13.98 18.13
CA ALA A 478 2.08 -14.16 17.53
C ALA A 478 2.02 -15.12 16.33
N SER A 479 1.24 -16.20 16.42
CA SER A 479 0.99 -17.12 15.29
C SER A 479 0.35 -16.39 14.11
N LEU A 480 -0.70 -15.60 14.35
CA LEU A 480 -1.34 -14.80 13.30
C LEU A 480 -0.39 -13.78 12.67
N ALA A 481 0.47 -13.16 13.48
CA ALA A 481 1.49 -12.24 12.96
C ALA A 481 2.50 -12.96 12.06
N LYS A 482 2.89 -14.19 12.44
CA LYS A 482 3.76 -15.05 11.64
C LYS A 482 3.06 -15.50 10.35
N ASP A 483 1.82 -15.97 10.43
CA ASP A 483 1.01 -16.37 9.27
C ASP A 483 0.94 -15.23 8.24
N ARG A 484 0.74 -13.98 8.69
CA ARG A 484 0.78 -12.79 7.83
C ARG A 484 2.14 -12.56 7.18
N ALA A 485 3.24 -12.75 7.93
CA ALA A 485 4.59 -12.63 7.41
C ALA A 485 4.89 -13.70 6.36
N ASP A 486 4.32 -14.90 6.55
CA ASP A 486 4.42 -16.06 5.66
C ASP A 486 3.39 -15.98 4.50
N GLY A 487 2.59 -14.91 4.44
CA GLY A 487 1.60 -14.67 3.38
C GLY A 487 0.33 -15.51 3.47
N ILE A 488 0.09 -16.16 4.61
CA ILE A 488 -1.09 -16.97 4.88
C ILE A 488 -2.25 -16.03 5.23
N SER A 489 -3.30 -16.05 4.40
CA SER A 489 -4.53 -15.29 4.65
C SER A 489 -5.16 -15.68 6.00
N PRO A 490 -5.61 -14.70 6.80
CA PRO A 490 -6.27 -14.97 8.06
C PRO A 490 -7.61 -15.68 7.82
N PRO A 491 -8.01 -16.61 8.71
CA PRO A 491 -9.25 -17.35 8.55
C PRO A 491 -10.45 -16.41 8.55
N ILE A 492 -11.45 -16.75 7.74
CA ILE A 492 -12.74 -16.05 7.71
C ILE A 492 -13.42 -16.24 9.06
N SER A 493 -13.91 -15.13 9.65
CA SER A 493 -14.56 -15.17 10.95
C SER A 493 -15.85 -16.02 10.91
N PRO A 494 -16.21 -16.74 11.98
CA PRO A 494 -17.47 -17.48 12.04
C PRO A 494 -18.70 -16.62 11.75
N ARG A 495 -18.67 -15.35 12.13
CA ARG A 495 -19.76 -14.41 11.90
C ARG A 495 -19.87 -13.99 10.43
N ASP A 496 -18.74 -13.80 9.75
CA ASP A 496 -18.73 -13.57 8.30
C ASP A 496 -19.20 -14.83 7.55
N LEU A 497 -18.80 -16.03 7.98
CA LEU A 497 -19.28 -17.29 7.40
C LEU A 497 -20.81 -17.47 7.54
N ALA A 498 -21.36 -17.12 8.71
CA ALA A 498 -22.80 -17.11 8.93
C ALA A 498 -23.50 -16.02 8.09
N PHE A 499 -22.88 -14.85 7.96
CA PHE A 499 -23.40 -13.79 7.11
C PHE A 499 -23.40 -14.18 5.63
N PHE A 500 -22.36 -14.84 5.14
CA PHE A 500 -22.31 -15.38 3.77
C PHE A 500 -23.43 -16.38 3.50
N HIS A 501 -23.76 -17.23 4.48
CA HIS A 501 -24.91 -18.12 4.36
C HIS A 501 -26.22 -17.34 4.21
N PHE A 502 -26.40 -16.31 5.05
CA PHE A 502 -27.56 -15.41 4.97
C PHE A 502 -27.64 -14.68 3.63
N VAL A 503 -26.51 -14.15 3.14
CA VAL A 503 -26.42 -13.48 1.83
C VAL A 503 -26.73 -14.46 0.70
N ALA A 504 -26.20 -15.69 0.74
CA ALA A 504 -26.49 -16.72 -0.26
C ALA A 504 -27.98 -17.06 -0.30
N ILE A 505 -28.61 -17.24 0.87
CA ILE A 505 -30.05 -17.46 1.00
C ILE A 505 -30.84 -16.30 0.39
N ASN A 506 -30.50 -15.06 0.73
CA ASN A 506 -31.16 -13.88 0.20
C ASN A 506 -30.99 -13.80 -1.32
N GLY A 507 -29.78 -14.06 -1.82
CA GLY A 507 -29.45 -14.10 -3.24
C GLY A 507 -30.31 -15.12 -4.00
N ILE A 508 -30.48 -16.33 -3.49
CA ILE A 508 -31.33 -17.35 -4.13
C ILE A 508 -32.77 -16.85 -4.24
N THR A 509 -33.32 -16.29 -3.15
CA THR A 509 -34.68 -15.76 -3.16
C THR A 509 -34.84 -14.61 -4.14
N SER A 510 -33.90 -13.67 -4.13
CA SER A 510 -33.93 -12.45 -4.95
C SER A 510 -33.73 -12.73 -6.44
N TYR A 511 -32.87 -13.69 -6.79
CA TYR A 511 -32.53 -14.03 -8.18
C TYR A 511 -33.16 -15.33 -8.67
N ARG A 512 -34.21 -15.80 -8.00
CA ARG A 512 -34.86 -17.09 -8.25
C ARG A 512 -35.20 -17.36 -9.73
N GLY A 513 -35.71 -16.34 -10.43
CA GLY A 513 -36.14 -16.47 -11.82
C GLY A 513 -34.94 -16.67 -12.76
N ALA A 514 -33.88 -15.87 -12.56
CA ALA A 514 -32.65 -15.98 -13.34
C ALA A 514 -31.94 -17.31 -13.08
N ILE A 515 -31.92 -17.78 -11.83
CA ILE A 515 -31.34 -19.10 -11.48
C ILE A 515 -32.06 -20.23 -12.22
N PHE A 516 -33.39 -20.19 -12.31
CA PHE A 516 -34.12 -21.21 -13.06
C PHE A 516 -33.86 -21.16 -14.55
N GLN A 517 -33.81 -19.96 -15.12
CA GLN A 517 -33.46 -19.80 -16.52
C GLN A 517 -32.08 -20.39 -16.81
N LEU A 518 -31.06 -20.05 -16.01
CA LEU A 518 -29.71 -20.57 -16.14
C LEU A 518 -29.65 -22.09 -15.98
N ARG A 519 -30.42 -22.64 -15.04
CA ARG A 519 -30.55 -24.09 -14.84
C ARG A 519 -31.10 -24.77 -16.10
N ASP A 520 -32.21 -24.25 -16.62
CA ASP A 520 -32.91 -24.85 -17.76
C ASP A 520 -32.06 -24.77 -19.04
N GLU A 521 -31.41 -23.63 -19.27
CA GLU A 521 -30.45 -23.44 -20.36
C GLU A 521 -29.26 -24.41 -20.25
N TYR A 522 -28.69 -24.57 -19.05
CA TYR A 522 -27.57 -25.47 -18.81
C TYR A 522 -27.95 -26.94 -19.07
N PHE A 523 -29.06 -27.44 -18.52
CA PHE A 523 -29.48 -28.82 -18.76
C PHE A 523 -29.90 -29.08 -20.20
N ALA A 524 -30.56 -28.12 -20.86
CA ALA A 524 -30.87 -28.21 -22.28
C ALA A 524 -29.58 -28.35 -23.12
N SER A 525 -28.53 -27.59 -22.79
CA SER A 525 -27.23 -27.66 -23.49
C SER A 525 -26.58 -29.05 -23.40
N LEU A 526 -26.77 -29.72 -22.26
CA LEU A 526 -26.24 -31.05 -22.01
C LEU A 526 -27.09 -32.18 -22.63
N HIS A 527 -28.19 -31.85 -23.34
CA HIS A 527 -29.18 -32.82 -23.82
C HIS A 527 -29.66 -33.75 -22.70
N TYR A 528 -29.68 -33.24 -21.47
CA TYR A 528 -29.91 -33.99 -20.26
C TYR A 528 -31.34 -33.75 -19.75
N PRO A 529 -32.10 -34.79 -19.35
CA PRO A 529 -33.40 -34.59 -18.71
C PRO A 529 -33.24 -33.86 -17.38
N THR A 530 -34.03 -32.80 -17.18
CA THR A 530 -33.99 -31.88 -16.02
C THR A 530 -34.50 -32.51 -14.72
N ALA A 531 -35.34 -33.55 -14.80
CA ALA A 531 -36.07 -34.06 -13.63
C ALA A 531 -35.18 -34.88 -12.68
N GLY A 532 -35.12 -34.47 -11.41
CA GLY A 532 -34.57 -35.27 -10.31
C GLY A 532 -33.05 -35.30 -10.16
N ARG A 533 -32.32 -34.33 -10.73
CA ARG A 533 -30.85 -34.30 -10.66
C ARG A 533 -30.30 -33.24 -9.71
N SER A 534 -29.20 -33.59 -9.05
CA SER A 534 -28.45 -32.67 -8.23
C SER A 534 -27.66 -31.66 -9.07
N PHE A 535 -27.79 -30.37 -8.74
CA PHE A 535 -27.01 -29.30 -9.36
C PHE A 535 -26.47 -28.32 -8.32
N ILE A 536 -25.46 -27.55 -8.72
CA ILE A 536 -24.83 -26.51 -7.91
C ILE A 536 -25.29 -25.15 -8.43
N ILE A 537 -25.75 -24.29 -7.53
CA ILE A 537 -25.91 -22.85 -7.76
C ILE A 537 -24.63 -22.16 -7.28
N LEU A 538 -23.95 -21.46 -8.16
CA LEU A 538 -22.77 -20.67 -7.83
C LEU A 538 -23.15 -19.18 -7.81
N ILE A 539 -22.91 -18.53 -6.66
CA ILE A 539 -23.14 -17.11 -6.42
C ILE A 539 -21.77 -16.45 -6.23
N ASP A 540 -21.26 -15.78 -7.25
CA ASP A 540 -19.88 -15.28 -7.30
C ASP A 540 -19.80 -13.76 -7.09
N TYR A 541 -19.19 -13.37 -5.98
CA TYR A 541 -18.93 -11.97 -5.58
C TYR A 541 -17.46 -11.55 -5.80
N SER A 542 -16.62 -12.42 -6.36
CA SER A 542 -15.17 -12.21 -6.39
C SER A 542 -14.67 -11.26 -7.48
N ASN A 543 -15.45 -11.06 -8.57
CA ASN A 543 -14.98 -10.34 -9.76
C ASN A 543 -15.86 -9.13 -10.15
N GLY A 544 -16.50 -8.48 -9.19
CA GLY A 544 -17.28 -7.25 -9.41
C GLY A 544 -18.79 -7.46 -9.24
N PRO A 545 -19.66 -7.07 -10.20
CA PRO A 545 -21.10 -7.30 -10.06
C PRO A 545 -21.37 -8.79 -9.88
N LEU A 546 -22.40 -9.12 -9.11
CA LEU A 546 -22.78 -10.50 -8.81
C LEU A 546 -22.90 -11.32 -10.09
N GLN A 547 -22.19 -12.45 -10.14
CA GLN A 547 -22.32 -13.43 -11.22
C GLN A 547 -23.03 -14.68 -10.70
N LEU A 548 -24.00 -15.16 -11.46
CA LEU A 548 -24.76 -16.37 -11.15
C LEU A 548 -24.47 -17.42 -12.22
N SER A 549 -24.26 -18.67 -11.79
CA SER A 549 -24.16 -19.79 -12.72
C SER A 549 -24.70 -21.08 -12.10
N VAL A 550 -25.06 -22.03 -12.96
CA VAL A 550 -25.54 -23.36 -12.58
C VAL A 550 -24.63 -24.40 -13.21
N SER A 551 -24.27 -25.44 -12.46
CA SER A 551 -23.42 -26.55 -12.92
C SER A 551 -23.84 -27.87 -12.29
N THR A 552 -23.29 -29.00 -12.77
CA THR A 552 -23.49 -30.31 -12.10
C THR A 552 -22.52 -30.51 -10.93
N GLN A 553 -22.86 -31.38 -9.98
CA GLN A 553 -21.95 -31.76 -8.88
C GLN A 553 -20.61 -32.39 -9.34
N ASN A 554 -20.57 -32.93 -10.56
CA ASN A 554 -19.36 -33.53 -11.13
C ASN A 554 -18.40 -32.50 -11.72
N GLU A 555 -18.84 -31.25 -11.89
CA GLU A 555 -18.04 -30.12 -12.34
C GLU A 555 -17.78 -29.20 -11.14
N PRO A 556 -16.72 -29.45 -10.34
CA PRO A 556 -16.42 -28.59 -9.22
C PRO A 556 -16.16 -27.15 -9.71
N PRO A 557 -16.44 -26.13 -8.88
CA PRO A 557 -16.08 -24.76 -9.19
C PRO A 557 -14.59 -24.67 -9.53
N LYS A 558 -14.23 -23.72 -10.40
CA LYS A 558 -12.81 -23.42 -10.71
C LYS A 558 -12.02 -22.92 -9.48
N TYR A 559 -12.73 -22.56 -8.42
CA TYR A 559 -12.19 -22.01 -7.19
C TYR A 559 -11.84 -23.10 -6.19
N SER A 560 -10.90 -22.82 -5.29
CA SER A 560 -10.59 -23.73 -4.19
C SER A 560 -11.68 -23.66 -3.11
N GLN A 561 -12.00 -24.81 -2.50
CA GLN A 561 -12.95 -24.84 -1.39
C GLN A 561 -12.31 -24.23 -0.15
N TYR A 562 -13.00 -23.31 0.50
CA TYR A 562 -12.58 -22.83 1.79
C TYR A 562 -12.61 -23.96 2.82
N LYS A 563 -11.44 -24.30 3.38
CA LYS A 563 -11.30 -25.29 4.44
C LYS A 563 -11.10 -24.56 5.76
N ALA A 564 -12.12 -24.57 6.62
CA ALA A 564 -12.02 -23.99 7.94
C ALA A 564 -10.82 -24.59 8.69
N THR A 565 -9.99 -23.74 9.27
CA THR A 565 -8.85 -24.18 10.09
C THR A 565 -9.33 -24.97 11.31
N ARG A 566 -8.49 -25.88 11.84
CA ARG A 566 -8.83 -26.74 12.99
C ARG A 566 -9.42 -25.96 14.18
N HIS A 567 -9.00 -24.70 14.38
CA HIS A 567 -9.51 -23.81 15.43
C HIS A 567 -11.01 -23.51 15.34
N TYR A 568 -11.62 -23.49 14.15
CA TYR A 568 -13.04 -23.16 13.98
C TYR A 568 -13.92 -24.36 13.66
N SER A 569 -13.36 -25.56 13.54
CA SER A 569 -14.09 -26.79 13.18
C SER A 569 -15.31 -27.06 14.07
N HIS A 570 -15.20 -26.83 15.38
CA HIS A 570 -16.30 -26.97 16.33
C HIS A 570 -17.43 -25.94 16.12
N LEU A 571 -17.09 -24.68 15.83
CA LEU A 571 -18.08 -23.63 15.53
C LEU A 571 -18.78 -23.89 14.20
N PHE A 572 -18.03 -24.37 13.20
CA PHE A 572 -18.56 -24.78 11.90
C PHE A 572 -19.56 -25.93 12.02
N SER A 573 -19.28 -26.91 12.90
CA SER A 573 -20.23 -28.00 13.16
C SER A 573 -21.54 -27.50 13.78
N THR A 574 -21.54 -26.49 14.64
CA THR A 574 -22.80 -25.94 15.16
C THR A 574 -23.60 -25.11 14.15
N VAL A 575 -22.94 -24.44 13.20
CA VAL A 575 -23.61 -23.62 12.18
C VAL A 575 -24.07 -24.45 10.97
N VAL A 576 -23.39 -25.57 10.66
CA VAL A 576 -23.59 -26.35 9.43
C VAL A 576 -23.98 -27.81 9.69
N ALA A 577 -23.79 -28.38 10.88
CA ALA A 577 -24.14 -29.77 11.16
C ALA A 577 -25.61 -29.93 11.54
N ARG A 578 -26.47 -29.94 10.53
CA ARG A 578 -27.52 -30.96 10.51
C ARG A 578 -27.03 -32.10 9.61
N PRO A 579 -26.89 -33.33 10.14
CA PRO A 579 -26.56 -34.47 9.31
C PRO A 579 -27.78 -34.77 8.43
N LEU A 580 -27.74 -34.31 7.18
CA LEU A 580 -28.74 -34.69 6.20
C LEU A 580 -28.34 -36.05 5.62
N SER A 581 -29.14 -37.08 5.93
CA SER A 581 -29.00 -38.41 5.33
C SER A 581 -29.55 -38.47 3.89
N TYR A 582 -29.71 -37.32 3.22
CA TYR A 582 -30.24 -37.21 1.87
C TYR A 582 -29.23 -36.43 1.01
N SER A 583 -28.90 -36.97 -0.17
CA SER A 583 -28.16 -36.21 -1.18
C SER A 583 -29.01 -35.00 -1.58
N ALA A 584 -28.57 -33.79 -1.25
CA ALA A 584 -29.28 -32.58 -1.64
C ALA A 584 -29.48 -32.55 -3.16
N VAL A 585 -30.67 -32.16 -3.61
CA VAL A 585 -30.97 -31.94 -5.03
C VAL A 585 -30.36 -30.62 -5.48
N VAL A 586 -30.11 -29.69 -4.56
CA VAL A 586 -29.46 -28.41 -4.87
C VAL A 586 -28.39 -28.10 -3.82
N ASP A 587 -27.16 -27.90 -4.29
CA ASP A 587 -26.07 -27.34 -3.48
C ASP A 587 -25.88 -25.87 -3.82
N VAL A 588 -25.55 -25.06 -2.80
CA VAL A 588 -25.33 -23.62 -2.96
C VAL A 588 -23.90 -23.31 -2.59
N HIS A 589 -23.15 -22.76 -3.54
CA HIS A 589 -21.79 -22.30 -3.36
C HIS A 589 -21.73 -20.78 -3.48
N ILE A 590 -21.20 -20.11 -2.47
CA ILE A 590 -20.87 -18.67 -2.56
C ILE A 590 -19.36 -18.54 -2.81
N VAL A 591 -18.96 -17.72 -3.79
CA VAL A 591 -17.56 -17.39 -4.05
C VAL A 591 -17.28 -16.01 -3.52
N VAL A 592 -16.24 -15.88 -2.71
CA VAL A 592 -15.84 -14.62 -2.08
C VAL A 592 -14.36 -14.34 -2.33
N PRO A 593 -13.95 -13.06 -2.42
CA PRO A 593 -12.54 -12.73 -2.57
C PRO A 593 -11.77 -13.11 -1.30
N TYR A 594 -10.64 -13.82 -1.42
CA TYR A 594 -9.87 -14.33 -0.28
C TYR A 594 -8.36 -14.37 -0.57
N GLY A 595 -7.75 -13.18 -0.60
CA GLY A 595 -6.36 -13.04 -1.04
C GLY A 595 -6.23 -13.24 -2.54
N SER A 596 -5.12 -13.82 -3.01
CA SER A 596 -4.82 -13.91 -4.44
C SER A 596 -5.77 -14.81 -5.21
N GLU A 597 -6.47 -15.72 -4.53
CA GLU A 597 -7.43 -16.63 -5.14
C GLU A 597 -8.78 -16.54 -4.41
N PRO A 598 -9.88 -16.33 -5.13
CA PRO A 598 -11.21 -16.48 -4.55
C PRO A 598 -11.42 -17.90 -4.04
N VAL A 599 -12.19 -18.02 -2.97
CA VAL A 599 -12.59 -19.32 -2.41
C VAL A 599 -14.09 -19.47 -2.48
N TYR A 600 -14.55 -20.71 -2.63
CA TYR A 600 -15.97 -21.02 -2.50
C TYR A 600 -16.29 -21.65 -1.15
N ILE A 601 -17.46 -21.32 -0.62
CA ILE A 601 -18.02 -21.88 0.61
C ILE A 601 -19.30 -22.60 0.25
N SER A 602 -19.37 -23.89 0.61
CA SER A 602 -20.53 -24.74 0.35
C SER A 602 -21.51 -24.70 1.50
N TYR A 603 -22.78 -24.53 1.17
CA TYR A 603 -23.88 -24.65 2.12
C TYR A 603 -24.81 -25.78 1.68
N PRO A 604 -24.90 -26.87 2.46
CA PRO A 604 -25.95 -27.86 2.26
C PRO A 604 -27.27 -27.19 2.67
N SER A 605 -28.10 -26.83 1.71
CA SER A 605 -29.25 -25.97 1.99
C SER A 605 -30.55 -26.77 1.98
N ASP A 606 -31.04 -27.13 3.17
CA ASP A 606 -32.44 -27.55 3.39
C ASP A 606 -33.42 -26.53 2.83
N MET A 607 -33.04 -25.25 2.86
CA MET A 607 -33.85 -24.15 2.37
C MET A 607 -33.84 -24.05 0.84
N ALA A 608 -32.71 -24.32 0.18
CA ALA A 608 -32.65 -24.45 -1.27
C ALA A 608 -33.46 -25.66 -1.72
N ASN A 609 -33.37 -26.78 -0.99
CA ASN A 609 -34.23 -27.95 -1.24
C ASN A 609 -35.72 -27.64 -0.99
N ALA A 610 -36.06 -26.87 0.05
CA ALA A 610 -37.44 -26.50 0.36
C ALA A 610 -38.03 -25.47 -0.62
N LEU A 611 -37.25 -24.45 -0.99
CA LEU A 611 -37.58 -23.49 -2.05
C LEU A 611 -37.74 -24.24 -3.37
N TYR A 612 -36.77 -25.06 -3.75
CA TYR A 612 -36.81 -25.87 -4.97
C TYR A 612 -38.05 -26.79 -4.99
N GLY A 613 -38.33 -27.50 -3.90
CA GLY A 613 -39.51 -28.34 -3.77
C GLY A 613 -40.83 -27.55 -3.79
N GLN A 614 -40.89 -26.34 -3.23
CA GLN A 614 -42.05 -25.45 -3.37
C GLN A 614 -42.23 -24.94 -4.80
N MET A 615 -41.13 -24.71 -5.52
CA MET A 615 -41.13 -24.15 -6.87
C MET A 615 -41.40 -25.19 -7.97
N GLU A 616 -40.92 -26.44 -7.84
CA GLU A 616 -41.34 -27.55 -8.71
C GLU A 616 -42.85 -27.79 -8.63
N ARG A 617 -43.42 -27.68 -7.43
CA ARG A 617 -44.88 -27.78 -7.24
C ARG A 617 -45.66 -26.66 -7.93
N GLN A 618 -45.10 -25.46 -8.05
CA GLN A 618 -45.74 -24.34 -8.76
C GLN A 618 -45.63 -24.45 -10.27
N THR A 619 -44.51 -24.98 -10.79
CA THR A 619 -44.32 -25.19 -12.24
C THR A 619 -45.08 -26.40 -12.77
N GLN A 620 -45.30 -27.42 -11.95
CA GLN A 620 -46.17 -28.57 -12.28
C GLN A 620 -47.68 -28.27 -12.11
N GLY A 621 -48.05 -27.11 -11.57
CA GLY A 621 -49.42 -26.74 -11.19
C GLY A 621 -50.25 -25.97 -12.23
N ILE A 622 -49.76 -25.75 -13.46
CA ILE A 622 -50.53 -25.13 -14.56
C ILE A 622 -50.92 -26.21 -15.58
N GLY A 623 -51.82 -27.11 -15.18
CA GLY A 623 -52.69 -27.84 -16.10
C GLY A 623 -54.08 -27.20 -16.05
N PRO A 624 -54.81 -27.05 -17.16
CA PRO A 624 -56.12 -26.40 -17.15
C PRO A 624 -57.06 -27.22 -16.27
N THR A 625 -57.46 -26.67 -15.13
CA THR A 625 -58.58 -27.21 -14.35
C THR A 625 -59.83 -27.01 -15.18
N THR A 626 -60.18 -28.05 -15.94
CA THR A 626 -61.49 -28.19 -16.55
C THR A 626 -62.52 -28.22 -15.42
N MET A 627 -63.25 -27.13 -15.26
CA MET A 627 -64.45 -27.10 -14.44
C MET A 627 -65.46 -28.08 -15.04
N HIS A 628 -65.67 -29.21 -14.38
CA HIS A 628 -66.86 -30.03 -14.60
C HIS A 628 -68.06 -29.36 -13.93
N PRO A 629 -69.19 -29.17 -14.63
CA PRO A 629 -70.41 -28.66 -14.02
C PRO A 629 -71.07 -29.78 -13.23
N GLN A 630 -71.14 -29.63 -11.90
CA GLN A 630 -71.99 -30.48 -11.06
C GLN A 630 -73.44 -29.98 -11.14
N SER A 631 -74.29 -30.86 -11.66
CA SER A 631 -75.74 -30.78 -11.61
C SER A 631 -76.26 -31.05 -10.19
N ASN A 632 -77.18 -30.17 -9.76
CA ASN A 632 -78.18 -30.26 -8.69
C ASN A 632 -78.42 -31.59 -7.99
N GLN A 633 -78.58 -31.53 -6.66
CA GLN A 633 -79.80 -32.03 -6.02
C GLN A 633 -80.07 -31.35 -4.67
N ASP A 634 -81.30 -30.83 -4.56
CA ASP A 634 -81.94 -30.27 -3.38
C ASP A 634 -82.07 -31.27 -2.23
N SER A 635 -81.93 -30.80 -0.98
CA SER A 635 -82.83 -31.18 0.11
C SER A 635 -82.83 -30.10 1.20
N ALA A 636 -83.95 -29.39 1.30
CA ALA A 636 -84.29 -28.54 2.43
C ALA A 636 -84.59 -29.40 3.67
N GLN A 637 -84.19 -28.95 4.86
CA GLN A 637 -85.14 -28.51 5.91
C GLN A 637 -84.47 -28.21 7.26
N ASN A 638 -84.89 -27.05 7.80
CA ASN A 638 -85.18 -26.75 9.20
C ASN A 638 -84.07 -26.66 10.25
N GLY A 639 -83.97 -25.46 10.84
CA GLY A 639 -84.33 -25.34 12.26
C GLY A 639 -83.44 -24.47 13.16
N LYS A 640 -83.83 -23.20 13.26
CA LYS A 640 -83.96 -22.38 14.49
C LYS A 640 -82.82 -22.25 15.53
N VAL A 641 -82.46 -20.97 15.72
CA VAL A 641 -82.41 -20.17 16.97
C VAL A 641 -81.27 -20.43 17.96
N GLY A 642 -80.53 -19.34 18.23
CA GLY A 642 -79.55 -19.17 19.29
C GLY A 642 -78.69 -17.96 18.99
#